data_AF-A0A921NI25-F1
#
_entry.id   AF-A0A921NI25-F1
#
_cell.length_a   1.000
_cell.length_b   1.000
_cell.length_c   1.000
_cell.angle_alpha   90.00
_cell.angle_beta   90.00
_cell.angle_gamma   90.00
#
_symmetry.space_group_name_H-M   'P 1'
#
loop_
_entity.id
_entity.type
_entity.pdbx_description
1 polymer ?
#
loop_
_entity_poly.entity_id
_entity_poly.type
_entity_poly.pdbx_seq_one_letter_code
_entity_poly.pdbx_strand_id
1 'polypeptide(L)'
;MDDIVQPLTPQEEAPPKEVKVLATLVAKLNLADFQNAIPVIRELRISNETNNRFVNATLTLSSAPEVFKSKIWRIDEIAADSFRVIPGLDLVLDGPLLSRLTESEMSTFTFVLEADDKEAESGRKEVARLEQVVDLLPRNQWGGLRHIPDMTAAFVQPNDAAVERLLKQAAELLRLSDKPSALDGYEGGPKRAWQLASAVWGAVARMKLDYALPPASFEQSGQKIRSPSQIADSGLATCLDLTLLFCAALEQIGLNPVIVFTHGHAFAGLWLKPEEFTTAVVDDVTAVRKRVKLQELVLFEATLITHASIPSFSYAVEMGTKQVAEDAESVFEMLLDIRRARLQRIKPLASSEAQITRVAVAESDEAPSILVEDGIGISDDNIKAQVEDLSKLDPADRLGRWQRKLLDLSLRNNLLNFKMGKRALKLESPDPGALEDILASGQSLKLLTRPDLMDGADPRERALYEQREREDVRRRHAEDALKRRDVFVALTSAEMDVRLTELYRSARTALQEGGSNTLFLAIGFLSWTREDRAGQKYKAPLVLVPVTLERKSARSGFTMVLHDDEPRFNPTLIEMLRQDFELGLGSLEQELPRDDSGLDIAAIWNKVGHAIKDIPGWELNEDVVLSMFSFAKYLMWKDLAENAEHLRQSPVVQHLLDTPRDSFISDTPFPEAESLDRDYGPTDVFCPLPSDSSQLAAVMAAAKGKDFVLIGPPGTGKSQTISNMIAQSIAQGRRVLFVSEKIAALDVVYRRLREIGLGEFCLELHSSKARKTDVLAQLQSAWEAKGEVDASAWEVEAQRLASLRDSLN
;
A
#
# COMPACT_ATOMS: atom_id res chain seq x y z
N MET A 1 -49.30 -27.86 -33.61
CA MET A 1 -48.80 -26.55 -34.06
C MET A 1 -48.30 -25.88 -32.81
N ASP A 2 -47.04 -25.99 -32.42
CA ASP A 2 -45.84 -26.16 -33.25
C ASP A 2 -44.76 -26.97 -32.53
N ASP A 3 -44.23 -27.97 -33.24
CA ASP A 3 -42.99 -28.67 -32.91
C ASP A 3 -41.82 -27.75 -33.28
N ILE A 4 -41.04 -27.31 -32.29
CA ILE A 4 -39.77 -26.63 -32.53
C ILE A 4 -38.73 -27.72 -32.79
N VAL A 5 -38.53 -28.02 -34.07
CA VAL A 5 -37.43 -28.84 -34.58
C VAL A 5 -36.11 -28.12 -34.29
N GLN A 6 -35.30 -28.66 -33.38
CA GLN A 6 -33.88 -28.30 -33.30
C GLN A 6 -33.16 -28.86 -34.53
N PRO A 7 -32.37 -28.05 -35.27
CA PRO A 7 -31.50 -28.60 -36.30
C PRO A 7 -30.35 -29.35 -35.64
N LEU A 8 -30.26 -30.65 -35.90
CA LEU A 8 -29.07 -31.46 -35.63
C LEU A 8 -27.88 -30.79 -36.31
N THR A 9 -26.91 -30.34 -35.50
CA THR A 9 -25.58 -29.96 -35.97
C THR A 9 -24.99 -31.17 -36.70
N PRO A 10 -24.37 -31.01 -37.88
CA PRO A 10 -23.68 -32.12 -38.52
C PRO A 10 -22.60 -32.62 -37.55
N GLN A 11 -22.57 -33.92 -37.25
CA GLN A 11 -21.36 -34.53 -36.69
C GLN A 11 -20.24 -34.25 -37.70
N GLU A 12 -19.28 -33.40 -37.34
CA GLU A 12 -18.03 -33.29 -38.07
C GLU A 12 -17.44 -34.70 -38.19
N GLU A 13 -17.30 -35.20 -39.41
CA GLU A 13 -16.52 -36.41 -39.68
C GLU A 13 -15.14 -36.21 -39.03
N ALA A 14 -14.72 -37.18 -38.22
CA ALA A 14 -13.38 -37.14 -37.63
C ALA A 14 -12.36 -36.94 -38.77
N PRO A 15 -11.41 -36.00 -38.64
CA PRO A 15 -10.47 -35.69 -39.70
C PRO A 15 -9.76 -36.98 -40.16
N PRO A 16 -9.49 -37.13 -41.46
CA PRO A 16 -8.83 -38.31 -41.97
C PRO A 16 -7.51 -38.52 -41.21
N LYS A 17 -7.31 -39.74 -40.69
CA LYS A 17 -6.06 -40.15 -40.06
C LYS A 17 -4.91 -39.94 -41.05
N GLU A 18 -3.99 -39.06 -40.71
CA GLU A 18 -2.84 -38.70 -41.55
C GLU A 18 -1.55 -38.57 -40.72
N VAL A 19 -0.42 -38.42 -41.41
CA VAL A 19 0.85 -38.07 -40.76
C VAL A 19 1.01 -36.57 -40.84
N LYS A 20 1.31 -35.93 -39.71
CA LYS A 20 1.47 -34.47 -39.60
C LYS A 20 2.85 -34.12 -39.07
N VAL A 21 3.48 -33.14 -39.69
CA VAL A 21 4.59 -32.41 -39.07
C VAL A 21 3.99 -31.24 -38.31
N LEU A 22 4.35 -31.09 -37.03
CA LEU A 22 3.90 -30.00 -36.17
C LEU A 22 5.13 -29.25 -35.67
N ALA A 23 5.21 -27.96 -35.98
CA ALA A 23 6.32 -27.10 -35.59
C ALA A 23 5.80 -25.78 -34.98
N THR A 24 6.54 -25.27 -34.00
CA THR A 24 6.33 -23.94 -33.43
C THR A 24 7.56 -23.08 -33.73
N LEU A 25 7.41 -22.16 -34.68
CA LEU A 25 8.44 -21.20 -35.07
C LEU A 25 8.25 -19.85 -34.39
N VAL A 26 9.31 -19.05 -34.34
CA VAL A 26 9.20 -17.61 -34.10
C VAL A 26 8.47 -16.96 -35.28
N ALA A 27 7.55 -16.04 -34.98
CA ALA A 27 6.78 -15.36 -36.03
C ALA A 27 7.63 -14.32 -36.78
N LYS A 28 8.52 -13.64 -36.04
CA LYS A 28 9.43 -12.61 -36.54
C LYS A 28 10.87 -12.98 -36.19
N LEU A 29 11.82 -12.57 -37.03
CA LEU A 29 13.23 -12.79 -36.81
C LEU A 29 14.03 -11.57 -37.27
N ASN A 30 14.86 -11.01 -36.40
CA ASN A 30 15.77 -9.91 -36.75
C ASN A 30 17.21 -10.17 -36.25
N LEU A 31 18.09 -9.21 -36.48
CA LEU A 31 19.48 -9.30 -36.02
C LEU A 31 19.61 -9.38 -34.48
N ALA A 32 18.71 -8.71 -33.74
CA ALA A 32 18.72 -8.75 -32.27
C ALA A 32 18.39 -10.16 -31.75
N ASP A 33 17.38 -10.81 -32.32
CA ASP A 33 16.98 -12.18 -32.01
C ASP A 33 18.14 -13.15 -32.28
N PHE A 34 18.77 -13.02 -33.45
CA PHE A 34 19.93 -13.85 -33.83
C PHE A 34 21.12 -13.65 -32.90
N GLN A 35 21.52 -12.40 -32.64
CA GLN A 35 22.68 -12.06 -31.79
C GLN A 35 22.49 -12.53 -30.35
N ASN A 36 21.25 -12.54 -29.86
CA ASN A 36 20.89 -13.00 -28.52
C ASN A 36 20.45 -14.47 -28.47
N ALA A 37 20.74 -15.24 -29.53
CA ALA A 37 20.53 -16.69 -29.60
C ALA A 37 19.08 -17.13 -29.36
N ILE A 38 18.11 -16.35 -29.84
CA ILE A 38 16.70 -16.75 -29.84
C ILE A 38 16.50 -17.94 -30.80
N PRO A 39 15.98 -19.08 -30.32
CA PRO A 39 15.78 -20.25 -31.17
C PRO A 39 14.64 -20.01 -32.16
N VAL A 40 14.91 -20.22 -33.44
CA VAL A 40 13.91 -20.07 -34.52
C VAL A 40 12.81 -21.12 -34.42
N ILE A 41 13.18 -22.36 -34.06
CA ILE A 41 12.26 -23.49 -33.85
C ILE A 41 12.21 -23.79 -32.35
N ARG A 42 11.04 -23.62 -31.73
CA ARG A 42 10.82 -23.90 -30.29
C ARG A 42 10.45 -25.36 -30.05
N GLU A 43 9.57 -25.91 -30.89
CA GLU A 43 9.12 -27.30 -30.83
C GLU A 43 9.00 -27.86 -32.25
N LEU A 44 9.35 -29.13 -32.43
CA LEU A 44 9.13 -29.88 -33.67
C LEU A 44 8.80 -31.32 -33.32
N ARG A 45 7.67 -31.80 -33.81
CA ARG A 45 7.20 -33.18 -33.61
C ARG A 45 6.51 -33.71 -34.85
N ILE A 46 6.52 -35.03 -34.99
CA ILE A 46 5.77 -35.75 -36.01
C ILE A 46 4.66 -36.52 -35.31
N SER A 47 3.43 -36.38 -35.78
CA SER A 47 2.26 -37.14 -35.34
C SER A 47 1.88 -38.11 -36.45
N ASN A 48 1.84 -39.41 -36.17
CA ASN A 48 1.34 -40.42 -37.08
C ASN A 48 0.02 -40.96 -36.53
N GLU A 49 -1.10 -40.48 -37.07
CA GLU A 49 -2.45 -40.92 -36.68
C GLU A 49 -2.91 -42.13 -37.51
N THR A 50 -2.09 -42.55 -38.48
CA THR A 50 -2.38 -43.67 -39.36
C THR A 50 -1.97 -45.00 -38.74
N ASN A 51 -2.54 -46.07 -39.27
CA ASN A 51 -2.18 -47.44 -38.89
C ASN A 51 -0.91 -47.93 -39.62
N ASN A 52 -0.27 -47.08 -40.43
CA ASN A 52 0.91 -47.41 -41.23
C ASN A 52 2.18 -47.07 -40.47
N ARG A 53 3.22 -47.90 -40.63
CA ARG A 53 4.56 -47.69 -40.09
C ARG A 53 5.47 -47.17 -41.19
N PHE A 54 6.22 -46.11 -40.91
CA PHE A 54 7.20 -45.53 -41.85
C PHE A 54 8.62 -45.76 -41.31
N VAL A 55 9.51 -46.29 -42.16
CA VAL A 55 10.90 -46.64 -41.81
C VAL A 55 11.86 -45.84 -42.69
N ASN A 56 13.06 -45.55 -42.18
CA ASN A 56 14.08 -44.73 -42.85
C ASN A 56 13.56 -43.35 -43.30
N ALA A 57 12.72 -42.73 -42.48
CA ALA A 57 12.15 -41.43 -42.79
C ALA A 57 13.22 -40.32 -42.70
N THR A 58 13.07 -39.30 -43.54
CA THR A 58 13.94 -38.12 -43.59
C THR A 58 13.07 -36.89 -43.53
N LEU A 59 13.25 -36.09 -42.48
CA LEU A 59 12.63 -34.78 -42.36
C LEU A 59 13.63 -33.72 -42.84
N THR A 60 13.26 -32.96 -43.86
CA THR A 60 14.09 -31.88 -44.41
C THR A 60 13.41 -30.55 -44.16
N LEU A 61 14.14 -29.58 -43.62
CA LEU A 61 13.72 -28.19 -43.50
C LEU A 61 14.53 -27.32 -44.45
N SER A 62 13.85 -26.59 -45.32
CA SER A 62 14.41 -25.56 -46.21
C SER A 62 13.68 -24.23 -46.04
N SER A 63 14.25 -23.17 -46.61
CA SER A 63 13.65 -21.83 -46.62
C SER A 63 13.68 -21.20 -48.00
N ALA A 64 12.69 -20.37 -48.32
CA ALA A 64 12.62 -19.57 -49.53
C ALA A 64 12.09 -18.16 -49.22
N PRO A 65 12.89 -17.08 -49.39
CA PRO A 65 14.32 -17.07 -49.76
C PRO A 65 15.21 -17.83 -48.75
N GLU A 66 16.38 -18.30 -49.20
CA GLU A 66 17.30 -19.10 -48.37
C GLU A 66 17.90 -18.24 -47.24
N VAL A 67 17.53 -18.54 -45.99
CA VAL A 67 18.00 -17.85 -44.77
C VAL A 67 18.92 -18.71 -43.90
N PHE A 68 18.91 -20.03 -44.10
CA PHE A 68 19.78 -21.01 -43.46
C PHE A 68 20.02 -22.17 -44.42
N LYS A 69 21.12 -22.89 -44.23
CA LYS A 69 21.39 -24.11 -44.99
C LYS A 69 20.40 -25.21 -44.62
N SER A 70 19.81 -25.86 -45.63
CA SER A 70 18.84 -26.94 -45.44
C SER A 70 19.27 -27.92 -44.35
N LYS A 71 18.36 -28.19 -43.41
CA LYS A 71 18.61 -29.04 -42.25
C LYS A 71 17.87 -30.36 -42.39
N ILE A 72 18.56 -31.46 -42.11
CA ILE A 72 18.05 -32.81 -42.33
C ILE A 72 18.09 -33.59 -41.02
N TRP A 73 16.96 -34.18 -40.62
CA TRP A 73 16.87 -35.15 -39.54
C TRP A 73 16.58 -36.53 -40.13
N ARG A 74 17.42 -37.51 -39.78
CA ARG A 74 17.21 -38.92 -40.13
C ARG A 74 16.44 -39.61 -39.01
N ILE A 75 15.36 -40.29 -39.37
CA ILE A 75 14.41 -40.89 -38.43
C ILE A 75 14.26 -42.35 -38.80
N ASP A 76 14.80 -43.23 -37.97
CA ASP A 76 14.81 -44.68 -38.26
C ASP A 76 13.38 -45.22 -38.43
N GLU A 77 12.45 -44.74 -37.61
CA GLU A 77 11.08 -45.23 -37.59
C GLU A 77 10.08 -44.20 -37.03
N ILE A 78 8.89 -44.18 -37.64
CA ILE A 78 7.66 -43.55 -37.14
C ILE A 78 6.60 -44.64 -37.02
N ALA A 79 6.30 -45.04 -35.79
CA ALA A 79 5.32 -46.10 -35.50
C ALA A 79 3.89 -45.62 -35.78
N ALA A 80 2.99 -46.56 -36.05
CA ALA A 80 1.54 -46.29 -36.17
C ALA A 80 0.97 -45.74 -34.86
N ASP A 81 -0.02 -44.85 -34.96
CA ASP A 81 -0.72 -44.22 -33.82
C ASP A 81 0.24 -43.67 -32.74
N SER A 82 1.31 -42.98 -33.15
CA SER A 82 2.36 -42.48 -32.26
C SER A 82 2.79 -41.05 -32.58
N PHE A 83 3.45 -40.39 -31.62
CA PHE A 83 4.11 -39.11 -31.84
C PHE A 83 5.61 -39.20 -31.52
N ARG A 84 6.42 -38.42 -32.22
CA ARG A 84 7.88 -38.36 -32.04
C ARG A 84 8.35 -36.91 -31.99
N VAL A 85 8.99 -36.55 -30.89
CA VAL A 85 9.67 -35.25 -30.74
C VAL A 85 11.01 -35.29 -31.44
N ILE A 86 11.34 -34.23 -32.19
CA ILE A 86 12.60 -34.11 -32.94
C ILE A 86 13.58 -33.25 -32.13
N PRO A 87 14.75 -33.79 -31.72
CA PRO A 87 15.76 -33.01 -31.01
C PRO A 87 16.69 -32.25 -31.97
N GLY A 88 17.54 -31.39 -31.41
CA GLY A 88 18.58 -30.68 -32.17
C GLY A 88 17.99 -29.69 -33.16
N LEU A 89 17.27 -28.69 -32.65
CA LEU A 89 16.48 -27.75 -33.46
C LEU A 89 17.24 -26.49 -33.90
N ASP A 90 18.45 -26.29 -33.39
CA ASP A 90 19.27 -25.09 -33.65
C ASP A 90 19.57 -24.86 -35.15
N LEU A 91 19.31 -23.65 -35.65
CA LEU A 91 19.52 -23.30 -37.05
C LEU A 91 20.70 -22.36 -37.18
N VAL A 92 21.63 -22.68 -38.08
CA VAL A 92 22.71 -21.76 -38.45
C VAL A 92 22.16 -20.79 -39.50
N LEU A 93 21.66 -19.66 -39.02
CA LEU A 93 21.19 -18.55 -39.86
C LEU A 93 22.36 -17.82 -40.54
N ASP A 94 22.10 -17.29 -41.73
CA ASP A 94 23.02 -16.37 -42.40
C ASP A 94 22.96 -14.98 -41.73
N GLY A 95 23.79 -14.77 -40.71
CA GLY A 95 23.89 -13.47 -40.02
C GLY A 95 24.12 -12.26 -40.96
N PRO A 96 25.04 -12.37 -41.95
CA PRO A 96 25.19 -11.35 -43.00
C PRO A 96 23.90 -11.01 -43.76
N LEU A 97 22.98 -11.96 -43.98
CA LEU A 97 21.67 -11.67 -44.58
C LEU A 97 20.85 -10.73 -43.67
N LEU A 98 20.65 -11.10 -42.40
CA LEU A 98 19.86 -10.31 -41.44
C LEU A 98 20.44 -8.90 -41.21
N SER A 99 21.75 -8.74 -41.37
CA SER A 99 22.41 -7.44 -41.24
C SER A 99 22.14 -6.47 -42.41
N ARG A 100 21.78 -7.00 -43.60
CA ARG A 100 21.65 -6.24 -44.86
C ARG A 100 20.21 -5.90 -45.24
N LEU A 101 19.22 -6.49 -44.58
CA LEU A 101 17.81 -6.20 -44.82
C LEU A 101 17.48 -4.74 -44.50
N THR A 102 16.91 -4.02 -45.47
CA THR A 102 16.42 -2.64 -45.32
C THR A 102 14.90 -2.56 -45.13
N GLU A 103 14.18 -3.55 -45.66
CA GLU A 103 12.73 -3.74 -45.52
C GLU A 103 12.43 -5.16 -45.02
N SER A 104 11.24 -5.35 -44.45
CA SER A 104 10.78 -6.67 -44.03
C SER A 104 10.57 -7.58 -45.24
N GLU A 105 11.03 -8.83 -45.13
CA GLU A 105 10.86 -9.87 -46.14
C GLU A 105 10.24 -11.11 -45.52
N MET A 106 9.36 -11.80 -46.24
CA MET A 106 8.79 -13.07 -45.79
C MET A 106 9.64 -14.23 -46.30
N SER A 107 9.97 -15.18 -45.43
CA SER A 107 10.59 -16.45 -45.83
C SER A 107 9.68 -17.61 -45.44
N THR A 108 9.35 -18.45 -46.41
CA THR A 108 8.58 -19.67 -46.18
C THR A 108 9.51 -20.79 -45.76
N PHE A 109 9.29 -21.32 -44.56
CA PHE A 109 9.97 -22.47 -44.01
C PHE A 109 9.17 -23.72 -44.35
N THR A 110 9.76 -24.60 -45.15
CA THR A 110 9.11 -25.81 -45.64
C THR A 110 9.73 -27.03 -44.99
N PHE A 111 8.93 -27.76 -44.23
CA PHE A 111 9.25 -29.07 -43.70
C PHE A 111 8.68 -30.15 -44.62
N VAL A 112 9.54 -31.02 -45.15
CA VAL A 112 9.13 -32.16 -45.98
C VAL A 112 9.58 -33.45 -45.29
N LEU A 113 8.61 -34.31 -44.97
CA LEU A 113 8.86 -35.64 -44.44
C LEU A 113 8.76 -36.65 -45.58
N GLU A 114 9.86 -37.32 -45.90
CA GLU A 114 9.88 -38.42 -46.86
C GLU A 114 10.16 -39.74 -46.16
N ALA A 115 9.58 -40.84 -46.64
CA ALA A 115 9.90 -42.18 -46.17
C ALA A 115 10.01 -43.15 -47.34
N ASP A 116 10.61 -44.32 -47.10
CA ASP A 116 10.73 -45.34 -48.13
C ASP A 116 9.35 -45.86 -48.54
N ASP A 117 9.09 -45.89 -49.85
CA ASP A 117 7.87 -46.41 -50.44
C ASP A 117 8.23 -47.32 -51.62
N LYS A 118 7.75 -48.56 -51.57
CA LYS A 118 8.03 -49.58 -52.60
C LYS A 118 7.31 -49.30 -53.91
N GLU A 119 6.30 -48.44 -53.90
CA GLU A 119 5.48 -48.11 -55.06
C GLU A 119 5.93 -46.81 -55.77
N ALA A 120 6.82 -46.04 -55.16
CA ALA A 120 7.35 -44.81 -55.74
C ALA A 120 8.50 -45.07 -56.71
N GLU A 121 8.54 -44.39 -57.86
CA GLU A 121 9.62 -44.53 -58.87
C GLU A 121 11.02 -44.19 -58.32
N SER A 122 11.11 -43.31 -57.32
CA SER A 122 12.34 -42.93 -56.62
C SER A 122 12.67 -43.83 -55.42
N GLY A 123 11.79 -44.79 -55.07
CA GLY A 123 11.85 -45.58 -53.85
C GLY A 123 11.48 -44.81 -52.58
N ARG A 124 11.12 -43.53 -52.69
CA ARG A 124 10.72 -42.65 -51.58
C ARG A 124 9.50 -41.81 -51.92
N LYS A 125 8.65 -41.59 -50.92
CA LYS A 125 7.43 -40.79 -51.05
C LYS A 125 7.38 -39.71 -49.97
N GLU A 126 6.88 -38.54 -50.34
CA GLU A 126 6.48 -37.48 -49.40
C GLU A 126 5.28 -37.96 -48.57
N VAL A 127 5.47 -38.05 -47.26
CA VAL A 127 4.49 -38.55 -46.29
C VAL A 127 3.72 -37.40 -45.64
N ALA A 128 4.39 -36.27 -45.41
CA ALA A 128 3.79 -35.08 -44.82
C ALA A 128 4.59 -33.82 -45.19
N ARG A 129 3.89 -32.67 -45.25
CA ARG A 129 4.49 -31.36 -45.49
C ARG A 129 3.88 -30.33 -44.54
N LEU A 130 4.71 -29.43 -44.04
CA LEU A 130 4.30 -28.26 -43.28
C LEU A 130 5.02 -27.04 -43.85
N GLU A 131 4.27 -25.99 -44.18
CA GLU A 131 4.81 -24.71 -44.59
C GLU A 131 4.37 -23.64 -43.58
N GLN A 132 5.35 -22.87 -43.09
CA GLN A 132 5.11 -21.76 -42.16
C GLN A 132 5.91 -20.55 -42.62
N VAL A 133 5.30 -19.37 -42.55
CA VAL A 133 5.95 -18.12 -42.96
C VAL A 133 6.59 -17.48 -41.73
N VAL A 134 7.84 -17.02 -41.88
CA VAL A 134 8.57 -16.25 -40.88
C VAL A 134 8.88 -14.87 -41.47
N ASP A 135 8.54 -13.82 -40.73
CA ASP A 135 8.84 -12.45 -41.11
C ASP A 135 10.28 -12.10 -40.71
N LEU A 136 11.13 -11.87 -41.70
CA LEU A 136 12.48 -11.36 -41.50
C LEU A 136 12.42 -9.84 -41.41
N LEU A 137 12.83 -9.28 -40.28
CA LEU A 137 12.83 -7.84 -40.09
C LEU A 137 14.23 -7.24 -40.31
N PRO A 138 14.31 -6.00 -40.82
CA PRO A 138 15.53 -5.20 -40.82
C PRO A 138 16.18 -5.13 -39.44
N ARG A 139 17.51 -4.96 -39.40
CA ARG A 139 18.26 -4.88 -38.13
C ARG A 139 17.76 -3.80 -37.17
N ASN A 140 17.20 -2.73 -37.71
CA ASN A 140 16.71 -1.59 -36.95
C ASN A 140 15.19 -1.66 -36.72
N GLN A 141 14.54 -2.80 -36.95
CA GLN A 141 13.11 -2.96 -36.72
C GLN A 141 12.85 -3.86 -35.52
N TRP A 142 12.16 -3.30 -34.53
CA TRP A 142 11.69 -4.01 -33.35
C TRP A 142 10.38 -4.75 -33.65
N GLY A 143 10.25 -5.95 -33.09
CA GLY A 143 9.15 -6.89 -33.39
C GLY A 143 7.84 -6.67 -32.61
N GLY A 144 7.84 -5.76 -31.62
CA GLY A 144 6.70 -5.50 -30.74
C GLY A 144 6.63 -6.43 -29.53
N LEU A 145 5.77 -6.09 -28.57
CA LEU A 145 5.55 -6.82 -27.32
C LEU A 145 4.95 -8.22 -27.53
N ARG A 146 4.22 -8.47 -28.62
CA ARG A 146 3.67 -9.81 -28.92
C ARG A 146 4.74 -10.83 -29.37
N HIS A 147 5.95 -10.37 -29.68
CA HIS A 147 7.05 -11.24 -30.10
C HIS A 147 7.86 -11.73 -28.90
N ILE A 148 8.79 -10.90 -28.43
CA ILE A 148 9.64 -11.15 -27.25
C ILE A 148 9.94 -9.78 -26.62
N PRO A 149 9.19 -9.37 -25.58
CA PRO A 149 9.34 -8.04 -24.97
C PRO A 149 10.76 -7.72 -24.50
N ASP A 150 11.46 -8.70 -23.94
CA ASP A 150 12.82 -8.57 -23.42
C ASP A 150 13.83 -8.12 -24.49
N MET A 151 13.60 -8.50 -25.75
CA MET A 151 14.47 -8.12 -26.88
C MET A 151 14.44 -6.62 -27.18
N THR A 152 13.49 -5.86 -26.62
CA THR A 152 13.52 -4.40 -26.67
C THR A 152 14.82 -3.86 -26.05
N ALA A 153 15.35 -4.50 -25.01
CA ALA A 153 16.61 -4.08 -24.39
C ALA A 153 17.81 -4.14 -25.36
N ALA A 154 17.77 -4.97 -26.40
CA ALA A 154 18.82 -5.01 -27.42
C ALA A 154 18.86 -3.72 -28.28
N PHE A 155 17.75 -2.98 -28.36
CA PHE A 155 17.67 -1.70 -29.07
C PHE A 155 18.13 -0.51 -28.22
N VAL A 156 18.37 -0.70 -26.92
CA VAL A 156 19.10 0.26 -26.08
C VAL A 156 20.60 0.12 -26.41
N GLN A 157 21.17 1.13 -27.07
CA GLN A 157 22.53 1.11 -27.64
C GLN A 157 23.46 2.09 -26.91
N PRO A 158 23.94 1.78 -25.68
CA PRO A 158 24.74 2.70 -24.87
C PRO A 158 26.13 3.00 -25.47
N ASN A 159 26.65 2.10 -26.31
CA ASN A 159 27.95 2.23 -26.96
C ASN A 159 27.91 2.97 -28.33
N ASP A 160 26.77 3.54 -28.72
CA ASP A 160 26.69 4.35 -29.94
C ASP A 160 27.46 5.67 -29.75
N ALA A 161 28.24 6.10 -30.76
CA ALA A 161 29.09 7.28 -30.69
C ALA A 161 28.31 8.59 -30.44
N ALA A 162 27.03 8.65 -30.80
CA ALA A 162 26.18 9.79 -30.46
C ALA A 162 25.85 9.86 -28.96
N VAL A 163 25.77 8.72 -28.27
CA VAL A 163 25.59 8.68 -26.81
C VAL A 163 26.82 9.29 -26.13
N GLU A 164 28.03 8.92 -26.55
CA GLU A 164 29.26 9.51 -25.99
C GLU A 164 29.29 11.05 -26.16
N ARG A 165 28.90 11.56 -27.34
CA ARG A 165 28.77 13.00 -27.59
C ARG A 165 27.73 13.66 -26.69
N LEU A 166 26.58 13.01 -26.50
CA LEU A 166 25.50 13.47 -25.62
C LEU A 166 25.97 13.55 -24.16
N LEU A 167 26.68 12.53 -23.69
CA LEU A 167 27.23 12.49 -22.33
C LEU A 167 28.23 13.61 -22.08
N LYS A 168 29.05 13.96 -23.07
CA LYS A 168 29.93 15.13 -22.97
C LYS A 168 29.15 16.43 -22.78
N GLN A 169 28.01 16.60 -23.46
CA GLN A 169 27.13 17.77 -23.27
C GLN A 169 26.45 17.76 -21.90
N ALA A 170 26.03 16.59 -21.40
CA ALA A 170 25.49 16.45 -20.04
C ALA A 170 26.52 16.84 -18.97
N ALA A 171 27.78 16.41 -19.12
CA ALA A 171 28.89 16.81 -18.24
C ALA A 171 29.16 18.33 -18.28
N GLU A 172 28.99 18.96 -19.45
CA GLU A 172 29.10 20.41 -19.60
C GLU A 172 27.94 21.14 -18.90
N LEU A 173 26.71 20.66 -19.02
CA LEU A 173 25.53 21.21 -18.32
C LEU A 173 25.65 21.12 -16.79
N LEU A 174 26.22 20.02 -16.28
CA LEU A 174 26.55 19.89 -14.86
C LEU A 174 27.55 20.98 -14.44
N ARG A 175 28.61 21.20 -15.22
CA ARG A 175 29.61 22.24 -14.96
C ARG A 175 29.01 23.64 -14.98
N LEU A 176 28.13 23.93 -15.95
CA LEU A 176 27.43 25.21 -16.07
C LEU A 176 26.42 25.44 -14.94
N SER A 177 25.98 24.39 -14.25
CA SER A 177 25.05 24.45 -13.12
C SER A 177 25.76 24.35 -11.77
N ASP A 178 27.07 24.62 -11.70
CA ASP A 178 27.91 24.52 -10.51
C ASP A 178 27.86 23.13 -9.82
N LYS A 179 27.71 22.06 -10.60
CA LYS A 179 27.69 20.66 -10.14
C LYS A 179 28.91 19.87 -10.61
N PRO A 180 29.30 18.77 -9.92
CA PRO A 180 30.38 17.91 -10.38
C PRO A 180 30.10 17.36 -11.78
N SER A 181 31.03 17.56 -12.71
CA SER A 181 30.90 17.12 -14.11
C SER A 181 31.26 15.65 -14.33
N ALA A 182 31.60 14.91 -13.28
CA ALA A 182 31.79 13.47 -13.36
C ALA A 182 30.45 12.79 -13.74
N LEU A 183 30.53 11.65 -14.43
CA LEU A 183 29.38 10.83 -14.81
C LEU A 183 29.56 9.48 -14.09
N ASP A 184 29.26 9.49 -12.80
CA ASP A 184 29.69 8.55 -11.78
C ASP A 184 28.55 7.64 -11.27
N GLY A 185 27.46 7.54 -12.05
CA GLY A 185 26.31 6.70 -11.74
C GLY A 185 25.70 7.03 -10.38
N TYR A 186 25.77 6.07 -9.45
CA TYR A 186 25.18 6.18 -8.11
C TYR A 186 26.14 6.74 -7.04
N GLU A 187 27.38 7.11 -7.40
CA GLU A 187 28.32 7.72 -6.46
C GLU A 187 27.84 9.12 -6.04
N GLY A 188 27.24 9.22 -4.85
CA GLY A 188 26.60 10.45 -4.37
C GLY A 188 25.10 10.31 -4.08
N GLY A 189 24.55 9.10 -4.20
CA GLY A 189 23.20 8.77 -3.73
C GLY A 189 22.06 9.16 -4.68
N PRO A 190 20.79 9.04 -4.22
CA PRO A 190 19.60 9.30 -5.03
C PRO A 190 19.56 10.69 -5.65
N LYS A 191 19.95 11.73 -4.90
CA LYS A 191 20.00 13.10 -5.39
C LYS A 191 20.97 13.25 -6.56
N ARG A 192 22.12 12.58 -6.51
CA ARG A 192 23.10 12.59 -7.59
C ARG A 192 22.58 11.90 -8.84
N ALA A 193 21.93 10.74 -8.71
CA ALA A 193 21.30 10.04 -9.83
C ALA A 193 20.27 10.95 -10.54
N TRP A 194 19.47 11.71 -9.78
CA TRP A 194 18.56 12.72 -10.32
C TRP A 194 19.28 13.81 -11.12
N GLN A 195 20.37 14.38 -10.57
CA GLN A 195 21.14 15.42 -11.25
C GLN A 195 21.72 14.94 -12.58
N LEU A 196 22.24 13.71 -12.63
CA LEU A 196 22.74 13.09 -13.85
C LEU A 196 21.62 12.92 -14.88
N ALA A 197 20.45 12.43 -14.47
CA ALA A 197 19.28 12.30 -15.34
C ALA A 197 18.78 13.65 -15.88
N SER A 198 18.71 14.67 -15.02
CA SER A 198 18.36 16.04 -15.40
C SER A 198 19.38 16.66 -16.38
N ALA A 199 20.67 16.34 -16.23
CA ALA A 199 21.69 16.76 -17.19
C ALA A 199 21.55 16.05 -18.54
N VAL A 200 21.19 14.77 -18.56
CA VAL A 200 20.86 14.04 -19.81
C VAL A 200 19.62 14.65 -20.47
N TRP A 201 18.58 14.99 -19.70
CA TRP A 201 17.41 15.71 -20.19
C TRP A 201 17.80 17.01 -20.90
N GLY A 202 18.60 17.86 -20.25
CA GLY A 202 19.08 19.09 -20.85
C GLY A 202 19.98 18.86 -22.06
N ALA A 203 20.76 17.78 -22.10
CA ALA A 203 21.61 17.45 -23.25
C ALA A 203 20.78 17.03 -24.47
N VAL A 204 19.75 16.20 -24.28
CA VAL A 204 18.84 15.82 -25.39
C VAL A 204 18.03 17.05 -25.85
N ALA A 205 17.66 17.95 -24.93
CA ALA A 205 16.98 19.21 -25.29
C ALA A 205 17.79 20.06 -26.28
N ARG A 206 19.13 20.05 -26.16
CA ARG A 206 20.03 20.76 -27.08
C ARG A 206 20.08 20.17 -28.49
N MET A 207 19.62 18.94 -28.68
CA MET A 207 19.53 18.32 -30.00
C MET A 207 18.40 18.92 -30.86
N LYS A 208 17.44 19.65 -30.27
CA LYS A 208 16.31 20.30 -30.95
C LYS A 208 15.56 19.34 -31.88
N LEU A 209 15.14 18.20 -31.32
CA LEU A 209 14.49 17.11 -32.07
C LEU A 209 13.03 17.43 -32.40
N ASP A 210 12.59 17.02 -33.59
CA ASP A 210 11.20 17.06 -34.03
C ASP A 210 10.54 15.68 -33.87
N TYR A 211 9.26 15.68 -33.47
CA TYR A 211 8.51 14.46 -33.24
C TYR A 211 8.07 13.79 -34.54
N ALA A 212 8.29 12.48 -34.64
CA ALA A 212 7.73 11.63 -35.68
C ALA A 212 6.63 10.72 -35.10
N LEU A 213 5.48 10.65 -35.77
CA LEU A 213 4.39 9.77 -35.36
C LEU A 213 4.75 8.30 -35.60
N PRO A 214 4.61 7.41 -34.60
CA PRO A 214 4.77 5.97 -34.80
C PRO A 214 3.55 5.38 -35.54
N PRO A 215 3.65 4.16 -36.08
CA PRO A 215 2.49 3.41 -36.56
C PRO A 215 1.46 3.16 -35.45
N ALA A 216 0.19 3.00 -35.82
CA ALA A 216 -0.85 2.62 -34.85
C ALA A 216 -0.54 1.22 -34.25
N SER A 217 -0.74 1.08 -32.94
CA SER A 217 -0.45 -0.15 -32.19
C SER A 217 0.98 -0.68 -32.39
N PHE A 218 1.96 0.23 -32.51
CA PHE A 218 3.37 -0.14 -32.67
C PHE A 218 3.89 -0.94 -31.48
N GLU A 219 3.35 -0.72 -30.28
CA GLU A 219 3.72 -1.45 -29.07
C GLU A 219 3.48 -2.96 -29.24
N GLN A 220 2.42 -3.36 -29.94
CA GLN A 220 2.11 -4.77 -30.17
C GLN A 220 2.79 -5.34 -31.42
N SER A 221 2.85 -4.56 -32.49
CA SER A 221 3.25 -5.02 -33.82
C SER A 221 4.69 -4.68 -34.21
N GLY A 222 5.35 -3.81 -33.45
CA GLY A 222 6.70 -3.35 -33.69
C GLY A 222 6.79 -2.14 -34.63
N GLN A 223 7.98 -1.54 -34.72
CA GLN A 223 8.29 -0.46 -35.64
C GLN A 223 9.78 -0.38 -35.96
N LYS A 224 10.13 0.39 -37.01
CA LYS A 224 11.52 0.79 -37.24
C LYS A 224 11.95 1.76 -36.14
N ILE A 225 13.15 1.53 -35.62
CA ILE A 225 13.81 2.32 -34.58
C ILE A 225 15.03 2.98 -35.20
N ARG A 226 15.26 4.24 -34.86
CA ARG A 226 16.46 4.99 -35.22
C ARG A 226 17.52 4.78 -34.14
N SER A 227 18.76 4.51 -34.53
CA SER A 227 19.87 4.50 -33.56
C SER A 227 20.15 5.91 -33.02
N PRO A 228 20.84 6.05 -31.88
CA PRO A 228 21.25 7.37 -31.38
C PRO A 228 21.95 8.25 -32.41
N SER A 229 22.85 7.68 -33.22
CA SER A 229 23.48 8.41 -34.34
C SER A 229 22.49 8.84 -35.42
N GLN A 230 21.54 7.99 -35.80
CA GLN A 230 20.51 8.37 -36.78
C GLN A 230 19.58 9.47 -36.24
N ILE A 231 19.24 9.46 -34.95
CA ILE A 231 18.47 10.52 -34.30
C ILE A 231 19.25 11.84 -34.33
N ALA A 232 20.53 11.81 -33.95
CA ALA A 232 21.39 12.99 -33.96
C ALA A 232 21.57 13.59 -35.37
N ASP A 233 21.66 12.75 -36.40
CA ASP A 233 21.89 13.19 -37.78
C ASP A 233 20.59 13.66 -38.47
N SER A 234 19.45 13.01 -38.21
CA SER A 234 18.18 13.33 -38.87
C SER A 234 17.33 14.37 -38.14
N GLY A 235 17.54 14.55 -36.83
CA GLY A 235 16.74 15.41 -35.98
C GLY A 235 15.31 14.89 -35.71
N LEU A 236 14.96 13.68 -36.14
CA LEU A 236 13.61 13.11 -36.00
C LEU A 236 13.59 11.94 -35.02
N ALA A 237 12.59 11.89 -34.13
CA ALA A 237 12.41 10.79 -33.20
C ALA A 237 10.94 10.49 -32.87
N THR A 238 10.60 9.21 -32.73
CA THR A 238 9.32 8.73 -32.15
C THR A 238 9.40 8.64 -30.62
N CYS A 239 8.27 8.38 -29.94
CA CYS A 239 8.25 8.16 -28.48
C CYS A 239 9.20 7.02 -28.05
N LEU A 240 9.24 5.92 -28.82
CA LEU A 240 10.16 4.80 -28.56
C LEU A 240 11.61 5.16 -28.86
N ASP A 241 11.90 5.88 -29.95
CA ASP A 241 13.26 6.34 -30.28
C ASP A 241 13.85 7.17 -29.13
N LEU A 242 13.06 8.14 -28.62
CA LEU A 242 13.46 8.99 -27.49
C LEU A 242 13.65 8.17 -26.22
N THR A 243 12.73 7.27 -25.92
CA THR A 243 12.81 6.38 -24.75
C THR A 243 14.08 5.53 -24.77
N LEU A 244 14.42 4.95 -25.91
CA LEU A 244 15.63 4.13 -26.09
C LEU A 244 16.90 4.98 -26.03
N LEU A 245 16.89 6.20 -26.58
CA LEU A 245 18.00 7.15 -26.49
C LEU A 245 18.30 7.53 -25.04
N PHE A 246 17.25 7.87 -24.28
CA PHE A 246 17.38 8.18 -22.85
C PHE A 246 17.91 6.98 -22.07
N CYS A 247 17.35 5.78 -22.27
CA CYS A 247 17.83 4.57 -21.63
C CYS A 247 19.30 4.30 -21.99
N ALA A 248 19.71 4.50 -23.24
CA ALA A 248 21.08 4.29 -23.66
C ALA A 248 22.05 5.25 -22.97
N ALA A 249 21.68 6.53 -22.84
CA ALA A 249 22.49 7.52 -22.13
C ALA A 249 22.58 7.24 -20.63
N LEU A 250 21.46 6.90 -19.99
CA LEU A 250 21.41 6.58 -18.56
C LEU A 250 22.20 5.31 -18.23
N GLU A 251 22.05 4.25 -19.04
CA GLU A 251 22.84 3.00 -18.92
C GLU A 251 24.34 3.30 -19.05
N GLN A 252 24.74 4.15 -20.01
CA GLN A 252 26.14 4.48 -20.25
C GLN A 252 26.78 5.33 -19.14
N ILE A 253 25.99 6.11 -18.39
CA ILE A 253 26.45 6.84 -17.19
C ILE A 253 26.52 5.92 -15.95
N GLY A 254 26.04 4.67 -16.05
CA GLY A 254 26.03 3.72 -14.94
C GLY A 254 24.79 3.79 -14.05
N LEU A 255 23.69 4.38 -14.53
CA LEU A 255 22.38 4.30 -13.90
C LEU A 255 21.60 3.11 -14.49
N ASN A 256 20.58 2.63 -13.76
CA ASN A 256 19.72 1.54 -14.18
C ASN A 256 18.41 2.12 -14.79
N PRO A 257 18.27 2.17 -16.14
CA PRO A 257 17.05 2.66 -16.76
C PRO A 257 15.97 1.58 -16.87
N VAL A 258 14.73 2.03 -17.03
CA VAL A 258 13.57 1.20 -17.33
C VAL A 258 12.79 1.79 -18.51
N ILE A 259 12.08 0.94 -19.24
CA ILE A 259 11.16 1.34 -20.31
C ILE A 259 9.74 0.99 -19.87
N VAL A 260 8.81 1.93 -19.95
CA VAL A 260 7.39 1.68 -19.70
C VAL A 260 6.62 1.74 -20.99
N PHE A 261 5.76 0.74 -21.21
CA PHE A 261 4.84 0.66 -22.32
C PHE A 261 3.41 0.86 -21.84
N THR A 262 2.69 1.77 -22.49
CA THR A 262 1.24 1.93 -22.39
C THR A 262 0.63 1.78 -23.79
N HIS A 263 -0.69 1.68 -23.87
CA HIS A 263 -1.37 1.56 -25.15
C HIS A 263 -1.02 2.72 -26.10
N GLY A 264 -0.32 2.43 -27.20
CA GLY A 264 0.09 3.41 -28.19
C GLY A 264 1.25 4.33 -27.77
N HIS A 265 1.95 4.06 -26.66
CA HIS A 265 3.00 4.95 -26.16
C HIS A 265 4.11 4.23 -25.39
N ALA A 266 5.28 4.85 -25.34
CA ALA A 266 6.44 4.37 -24.58
C ALA A 266 7.20 5.55 -23.98
N PHE A 267 7.64 5.40 -22.73
CA PHE A 267 8.42 6.42 -22.02
C PHE A 267 9.47 5.79 -21.12
N ALA A 268 10.43 6.60 -20.68
CA ALA A 268 11.60 6.14 -19.95
C ALA A 268 11.44 6.33 -18.43
N GLY A 269 12.22 5.59 -17.68
CA GLY A 269 12.44 5.82 -16.27
C GLY A 269 13.84 5.41 -15.84
N LEU A 270 14.17 5.66 -14.59
CA LEU A 270 15.42 5.23 -13.98
C LEU A 270 15.27 4.96 -12.49
N TRP A 271 16.05 4.02 -11.99
CA TRP A 271 16.22 3.83 -10.56
C TRP A 271 17.14 4.91 -9.99
N LEU A 272 16.73 5.56 -8.90
CA LEU A 272 17.55 6.53 -8.17
C LEU A 272 18.58 5.86 -7.25
N LYS A 273 18.40 4.56 -6.98
CA LYS A 273 19.36 3.70 -6.26
C LYS A 273 19.83 2.56 -7.19
N PRO A 274 20.96 1.90 -6.91
CA PRO A 274 21.43 0.74 -7.68
C PRO A 274 20.59 -0.51 -7.37
N GLU A 275 19.29 -0.44 -7.69
CA GLU A 275 18.31 -1.51 -7.53
C GLU A 275 17.79 -1.97 -8.91
N GLU A 276 17.09 -3.10 -8.90
CA GLU A 276 16.42 -3.68 -10.07
C GLU A 276 15.20 -4.51 -9.64
N PHE A 277 14.30 -4.79 -10.58
CA PHE A 277 13.23 -5.77 -10.36
C PHE A 277 13.74 -7.22 -10.39
N THR A 278 12.95 -8.15 -9.83
CA THR A 278 13.27 -9.58 -9.80
C THR A 278 13.13 -10.25 -11.18
N THR A 279 12.31 -9.71 -12.07
CA THR A 279 12.12 -10.13 -13.46
C THR A 279 12.44 -8.97 -14.41
N ALA A 280 12.87 -9.28 -15.64
CA ALA A 280 13.16 -8.24 -16.63
C ALA A 280 11.87 -7.55 -17.09
N VAL A 281 10.78 -8.30 -17.20
CA VAL A 281 9.44 -7.81 -17.52
C VAL A 281 8.58 -7.77 -16.27
N VAL A 282 7.92 -6.64 -16.04
CA VAL A 282 6.98 -6.40 -14.94
C VAL A 282 5.64 -5.96 -15.53
N ASP A 283 4.62 -6.78 -15.36
CA ASP A 283 3.24 -6.55 -15.83
C ASP A 283 2.31 -6.02 -14.73
N ASP A 284 2.70 -6.12 -13.45
CA ASP A 284 1.98 -5.49 -12.33
C ASP A 284 2.38 -4.01 -12.15
N VAL A 285 1.51 -3.10 -12.59
CA VAL A 285 1.69 -1.64 -12.39
C VAL A 285 1.75 -1.24 -10.91
N THR A 286 1.18 -2.05 -10.00
CA THR A 286 1.21 -1.78 -8.55
C THR A 286 2.63 -1.91 -8.02
N ALA A 287 3.38 -2.91 -8.47
CA ALA A 287 4.80 -3.05 -8.16
C ALA A 287 5.58 -1.80 -8.59
N VAL A 288 5.33 -1.29 -9.80
CA VAL A 288 5.95 -0.06 -10.33
C VAL A 288 5.58 1.16 -9.48
N ARG A 289 4.29 1.40 -9.23
CA ARG A 289 3.78 2.52 -8.43
C ARG A 289 4.42 2.58 -7.05
N LYS A 290 4.62 1.45 -6.37
CA LYS A 290 5.29 1.40 -5.06
C LYS A 290 6.68 2.02 -5.10
N ARG A 291 7.50 1.65 -6.11
CA ARG A 291 8.87 2.14 -6.23
C ARG A 291 8.90 3.62 -6.58
N VAL A 292 7.93 4.08 -7.38
CA VAL A 292 7.75 5.50 -7.67
C VAL A 292 7.39 6.29 -6.41
N LYS A 293 6.44 5.80 -5.61
CA LYS A 293 6.05 6.44 -4.34
C LYS A 293 7.18 6.48 -3.32
N LEU A 294 7.98 5.41 -3.25
CA LEU A 294 9.17 5.34 -2.40
C LEU A 294 10.36 6.17 -2.91
N GLN A 295 10.21 6.86 -4.06
CA GLN A 295 11.28 7.58 -4.74
C GLN A 295 12.53 6.69 -5.00
N GLU A 296 12.32 5.39 -5.19
CA GLU A 296 13.36 4.45 -5.62
C GLU A 296 13.46 4.46 -7.15
N LEU A 297 12.34 4.70 -7.84
CA LEU A 297 12.20 4.72 -9.29
C LEU A 297 11.53 6.03 -9.73
N VAL A 298 12.03 6.67 -10.79
CA VAL A 298 11.35 7.82 -11.41
C VAL A 298 11.03 7.51 -12.86
N LEU A 299 9.84 7.91 -13.30
CA LEU A 299 9.38 7.73 -14.68
C LEU A 299 9.13 9.09 -15.29
N PHE A 300 9.54 9.33 -16.53
CA PHE A 300 9.43 10.64 -17.17
C PHE A 300 8.96 10.56 -18.62
N GLU A 301 8.11 11.52 -19.01
CA GLU A 301 7.57 11.62 -20.36
C GLU A 301 8.61 12.16 -21.35
N ALA A 302 9.21 11.25 -22.12
CA ALA A 302 10.32 11.55 -23.01
C ALA A 302 9.95 12.48 -24.18
N THR A 303 8.69 12.46 -24.65
CA THR A 303 8.26 13.23 -25.83
C THR A 303 8.17 14.74 -25.59
N LEU A 304 8.11 15.19 -24.33
CA LEU A 304 8.10 16.63 -24.03
C LEU A 304 9.36 17.36 -24.53
N ILE A 305 10.43 16.63 -24.83
CA ILE A 305 11.68 17.16 -25.38
C ILE A 305 11.52 17.72 -26.81
N THR A 306 10.48 17.32 -27.54
CA THR A 306 10.21 17.78 -28.91
C THR A 306 9.24 18.96 -28.95
N HIS A 307 8.85 19.50 -27.79
CA HIS A 307 7.98 20.66 -27.71
C HIS A 307 8.76 21.96 -27.98
N ALA A 308 8.11 22.95 -28.59
CA ALA A 308 8.72 24.27 -28.84
C ALA A 308 9.19 24.96 -27.55
N SER A 309 8.50 24.72 -26.43
CA SER A 309 8.94 25.10 -25.09
C SER A 309 9.17 23.85 -24.26
N ILE A 310 10.42 23.42 -24.19
CA ILE A 310 10.84 22.23 -23.44
C ILE A 310 10.67 22.50 -21.94
N PRO A 311 9.94 21.65 -21.20
CA PRO A 311 9.73 21.81 -19.77
C PRO A 311 10.93 21.31 -18.94
N SER A 312 10.85 21.56 -17.62
CA SER A 312 11.78 21.03 -16.63
C SER A 312 11.74 19.50 -16.59
N PHE A 313 12.82 18.89 -16.11
CA PHE A 313 12.89 17.45 -15.89
C PHE A 313 11.87 17.02 -14.82
N SER A 314 11.70 17.80 -13.75
CA SER A 314 10.67 17.54 -12.74
C SER A 314 9.26 17.45 -13.34
N TYR A 315 8.92 18.33 -14.28
CA TYR A 315 7.61 18.29 -14.94
C TYR A 315 7.47 17.06 -15.85
N ALA A 316 8.54 16.67 -16.55
CA ALA A 316 8.54 15.42 -17.32
C ALA A 316 8.32 14.20 -16.41
N VAL A 317 8.91 14.18 -15.22
CA VAL A 317 8.70 13.13 -14.20
C VAL A 317 7.26 13.12 -13.69
N GLU A 318 6.66 14.29 -13.45
CA GLU A 318 5.25 14.38 -13.05
C GLU A 318 4.32 13.78 -14.11
N MET A 319 4.55 14.10 -15.39
CA MET A 319 3.74 13.58 -16.50
C MET A 319 3.94 12.06 -16.67
N GLY A 320 5.17 11.56 -16.52
CA GLY A 320 5.44 10.12 -16.56
C GLY A 320 4.78 9.36 -15.41
N THR A 321 4.78 9.93 -14.21
CA THR A 321 4.13 9.35 -13.03
C THR A 321 2.60 9.26 -13.18
N LYS A 322 1.98 10.27 -13.82
CA LYS A 322 0.53 10.25 -14.10
C LYS A 322 0.11 9.09 -15.00
N GLN A 323 0.98 8.60 -15.89
CA GLN A 323 0.65 7.49 -16.78
C GLN A 323 0.59 6.12 -16.12
N VAL A 324 1.06 6.00 -14.88
CA VAL A 324 0.96 4.78 -14.07
C VAL A 324 0.04 4.96 -12.86
N ALA A 325 -0.75 6.04 -12.81
CA ALA A 325 -1.70 6.29 -11.74
C ALA A 325 -2.85 5.26 -11.74
N GLU A 326 -3.62 5.20 -10.64
CA GLU A 326 -4.69 4.18 -10.46
C GLU A 326 -5.77 4.25 -11.54
N ASP A 327 -6.05 5.44 -12.08
CA ASP A 327 -7.00 5.67 -13.16
C ASP A 327 -6.45 5.33 -14.55
N ALA A 328 -5.13 5.17 -14.69
CA ALA A 328 -4.43 4.79 -15.92
C ALA A 328 -4.04 3.30 -15.96
N GLU A 329 -4.41 2.51 -14.96
CA GLU A 329 -4.05 1.08 -14.85
C GLU A 329 -4.49 0.25 -16.07
N SER A 330 -5.60 0.60 -16.72
CA SER A 330 -6.14 -0.13 -17.88
C SER A 330 -5.35 0.05 -19.18
N VAL A 331 -4.49 1.08 -19.26
CA VAL A 331 -3.66 1.34 -20.44
C VAL A 331 -2.21 0.91 -20.25
N PHE A 332 -1.82 0.49 -19.05
CA PHE A 332 -0.49 -0.05 -18.77
C PHE A 332 -0.35 -1.44 -19.40
N GLU A 333 0.71 -1.64 -20.20
CA GLU A 333 1.00 -2.93 -20.81
C GLU A 333 2.09 -3.65 -19.99
N MET A 334 3.24 -3.00 -19.78
CA MET A 334 4.35 -3.54 -18.98
C MET A 334 5.50 -2.54 -18.79
N LEU A 335 6.38 -2.84 -17.84
CA LEU A 335 7.69 -2.22 -17.66
C LEU A 335 8.80 -3.24 -17.98
N LEU A 336 9.85 -2.78 -18.68
CA LEU A 336 11.07 -3.54 -18.94
C LEU A 336 12.25 -2.93 -18.18
N ASP A 337 12.84 -3.70 -17.27
CA ASP A 337 14.05 -3.34 -16.53
C ASP A 337 15.30 -3.70 -17.34
N ILE A 338 16.03 -2.68 -17.78
CA ILE A 338 17.19 -2.86 -18.67
C ILE A 338 18.33 -3.54 -17.93
N ARG A 339 18.59 -3.18 -16.67
CA ARG A 339 19.65 -3.80 -15.87
C ARG A 339 19.39 -5.30 -15.69
N ARG A 340 18.15 -5.69 -15.40
CA ARG A 340 17.76 -7.09 -15.26
C ARG A 340 17.86 -7.84 -16.59
N ALA A 341 17.48 -7.23 -17.71
CA ALA A 341 17.69 -7.77 -19.06
C ALA A 341 19.18 -7.99 -19.38
N ARG A 342 20.07 -7.06 -18.97
CA ARG A 342 21.53 -7.24 -19.12
C ARG A 342 22.07 -8.39 -18.27
N LEU A 343 21.58 -8.60 -17.05
CA LEU A 343 21.96 -9.74 -16.22
C LEU A 343 21.55 -11.08 -16.84
N GLN A 344 20.47 -11.08 -17.62
CA GLN A 344 20.05 -12.21 -18.47
C GLN A 344 20.86 -12.33 -19.79
N ARG A 345 21.92 -11.53 -19.93
CA ARG A 345 22.87 -11.50 -21.06
C ARG A 345 22.28 -11.02 -22.38
N ILE A 346 21.20 -10.23 -22.35
CA ILE A 346 20.68 -9.55 -23.54
C ILE A 346 21.65 -8.43 -23.92
N LYS A 347 22.33 -8.60 -25.05
CA LYS A 347 23.34 -7.68 -25.56
C LYS A 347 22.71 -6.58 -26.42
N PRO A 348 23.19 -5.33 -26.33
CA PRO A 348 22.89 -4.29 -27.30
C PRO A 348 23.21 -4.74 -28.72
N LEU A 349 22.43 -4.27 -29.69
CA LEU A 349 22.68 -4.49 -31.11
C LEU A 349 24.10 -4.06 -31.50
N ALA A 350 24.79 -4.90 -32.26
CA ALA A 350 26.11 -4.55 -32.79
C ALA A 350 26.03 -3.34 -33.75
N SER A 351 26.93 -2.38 -33.55
CA SER A 351 27.10 -1.23 -34.43
C SER A 351 27.53 -1.69 -35.83
N SER A 352 26.91 -1.14 -36.88
CA SER A 352 27.16 -1.55 -38.27
C SER A 352 28.46 -1.01 -38.86
N GLU A 353 29.12 -0.05 -38.20
CA GLU A 353 30.34 0.56 -38.71
C GLU A 353 31.35 0.83 -37.59
N ALA A 354 32.62 0.47 -37.84
CA ALA A 354 33.75 1.08 -37.16
C ALA A 354 33.99 2.47 -37.77
N GLN A 355 33.09 3.43 -37.51
CA GLN A 355 33.23 4.78 -38.05
C GLN A 355 34.22 5.58 -37.19
N ILE A 356 35.47 5.63 -37.65
CA ILE A 356 36.42 6.69 -37.30
C ILE A 356 36.02 7.92 -38.11
N THR A 357 35.04 8.68 -37.60
CA THR A 357 34.67 9.97 -38.20
C THR A 357 35.12 11.08 -37.25
N ARG A 358 36.34 11.58 -37.47
CA ARG A 358 36.71 12.94 -37.04
C ARG A 358 35.91 13.91 -37.91
N VAL A 359 35.18 14.86 -37.33
CA VAL A 359 35.09 16.28 -37.76
C VAL A 359 34.07 17.09 -36.94
N ALA A 360 34.49 18.32 -36.64
CA ALA A 360 33.80 19.55 -36.21
C ALA A 360 32.74 19.47 -35.11
N VAL A 361 33.14 19.88 -33.90
CA VAL A 361 32.25 20.49 -32.91
C VAL A 361 31.75 21.80 -33.51
N ALA A 362 30.48 21.88 -33.88
CA ALA A 362 29.84 23.18 -34.06
C ALA A 362 29.62 23.75 -32.65
N GLU A 363 30.36 24.80 -32.30
CA GLU A 363 30.06 25.62 -31.13
C GLU A 363 28.71 26.31 -31.39
N SER A 364 27.66 25.86 -30.70
CA SER A 364 26.40 26.59 -30.61
C SER A 364 26.50 27.59 -29.46
N ASP A 365 26.65 28.87 -29.81
CA ASP A 365 26.77 30.03 -28.92
C ASP A 365 25.45 30.44 -28.21
N GLU A 366 24.49 29.52 -28.02
CA GLU A 366 23.24 29.81 -27.31
C GLU A 366 23.35 29.47 -25.82
N ALA A 367 23.10 30.47 -24.97
CA ALA A 367 23.07 30.34 -23.52
C ALA A 367 22.02 29.29 -23.06
N PRO A 368 22.29 28.51 -21.99
CA PRO A 368 21.41 27.42 -21.56
C PRO A 368 20.07 27.96 -21.06
N SER A 369 18.96 27.47 -21.62
CA SER A 369 17.61 27.75 -21.10
C SER A 369 17.17 26.76 -20.00
N ILE A 370 17.86 25.62 -19.82
CA ILE A 370 17.50 24.57 -18.86
C ILE A 370 18.70 24.28 -17.96
N LEU A 371 18.60 24.66 -16.68
CA LEU A 371 19.58 24.36 -15.64
C LEU A 371 19.35 22.94 -15.07
N VAL A 372 20.41 22.29 -14.59
CA VAL A 372 20.29 20.97 -13.95
C VAL A 372 19.58 21.12 -12.62
N GLU A 373 18.55 20.32 -12.39
CA GLU A 373 17.70 20.35 -11.20
C GLU A 373 18.27 19.48 -10.06
N ASP A 374 17.88 19.77 -8.82
CA ASP A 374 18.30 19.04 -7.62
C ASP A 374 17.31 17.98 -7.15
N GLY A 375 16.09 17.93 -7.73
CA GLY A 375 15.03 17.03 -7.33
C GLY A 375 14.38 17.46 -6.01
N ILE A 376 13.10 17.83 -6.03
CA ILE A 376 12.39 18.28 -4.83
C ILE A 376 11.96 17.03 -4.03
N GLY A 377 12.37 16.96 -2.76
CA GLY A 377 11.88 15.95 -1.82
C GLY A 377 12.56 14.58 -1.87
N ILE A 378 13.68 14.42 -2.58
CA ILE A 378 14.48 13.18 -2.60
C ILE A 378 15.35 13.13 -1.35
N SER A 379 15.08 12.17 -0.45
CA SER A 379 15.88 11.95 0.77
C SER A 379 17.10 11.05 0.51
N ASP A 380 18.23 11.37 1.16
CA ASP A 380 19.46 10.56 1.12
C ASP A 380 19.43 9.35 2.10
N ASP A 381 18.38 9.23 2.93
CA ASP A 381 18.36 8.23 4.01
C ASP A 381 17.98 6.82 3.53
N ASN A 382 18.90 5.87 3.80
CA ASN A 382 18.68 4.43 3.62
C ASN A 382 18.03 3.83 4.87
N ILE A 383 16.69 3.89 4.97
CA ILE A 383 15.95 3.24 6.06
C ILE A 383 15.83 1.73 5.74
N LYS A 384 16.72 0.92 6.32
CA LYS A 384 16.58 -0.54 6.35
C LYS A 384 15.67 -0.94 7.52
N ALA A 385 14.43 -1.32 7.24
CA ALA A 385 13.58 -1.98 8.22
C ALA A 385 14.09 -3.41 8.47
N GLN A 386 14.49 -3.72 9.70
CA GLN A 386 14.78 -5.08 10.13
C GLN A 386 13.48 -5.74 10.57
N VAL A 387 13.13 -6.87 9.94
CA VAL A 387 12.01 -7.72 10.34
C VAL A 387 12.57 -8.80 11.26
N GLU A 388 12.10 -8.85 12.50
CA GLU A 388 12.41 -9.93 13.46
C GLU A 388 11.24 -10.93 13.50
N ASP A 389 11.60 -12.22 13.51
CA ASP A 389 10.69 -13.37 13.50
C ASP A 389 10.51 -13.91 14.93
N LEU A 390 9.26 -13.97 15.42
CA LEU A 390 8.91 -14.42 16.78
C LEU A 390 7.65 -15.29 16.76
N SER A 391 7.85 -16.60 16.65
CA SER A 391 6.79 -17.60 16.78
C SER A 391 6.81 -18.29 18.15
N LYS A 392 5.65 -18.24 18.86
CA LYS A 392 4.98 -19.36 19.60
C LYS A 392 3.99 -18.86 20.66
N LEU A 393 2.69 -19.19 20.51
CA LEU A 393 1.75 -19.34 21.63
C LEU A 393 0.72 -20.47 21.33
N ASP A 394 0.50 -21.33 22.33
CA ASP A 394 -0.27 -22.59 22.26
C ASP A 394 -1.78 -22.40 22.62
N PRO A 395 -2.76 -23.01 21.90
CA PRO A 395 -4.20 -22.71 22.01
C PRO A 395 -5.04 -23.25 23.18
N ALA A 396 -4.49 -23.80 24.27
CA ALA A 396 -5.30 -24.55 25.26
C ALA A 396 -5.97 -23.72 26.39
N ASP A 397 -5.56 -22.46 26.61
CA ASP A 397 -6.01 -21.67 27.77
C ASP A 397 -7.36 -20.94 27.53
N ARG A 398 -8.23 -20.89 28.56
CA ARG A 398 -9.46 -20.08 28.58
C ARG A 398 -9.14 -18.59 28.41
N LEU A 399 -7.99 -18.14 28.89
CA LEU A 399 -7.48 -16.78 28.65
C LEU A 399 -7.28 -16.50 27.15
N GLY A 400 -6.70 -17.45 26.40
CA GLY A 400 -6.54 -17.33 24.94
C GLY A 400 -7.88 -17.20 24.20
N ARG A 401 -8.96 -17.82 24.72
CA ARG A 401 -10.32 -17.63 24.17
C ARG A 401 -10.90 -16.25 24.45
N TRP A 402 -10.60 -15.63 25.59
CA TRP A 402 -11.00 -14.24 25.86
C TRP A 402 -10.23 -13.27 24.99
N GLN A 403 -8.92 -13.48 24.87
CA GLN A 403 -8.06 -12.70 23.98
C GLN A 403 -8.57 -12.74 22.53
N ARG A 404 -8.84 -13.93 21.97
CA ARG A 404 -9.42 -14.06 20.61
C ARG A 404 -10.79 -13.40 20.44
N LYS A 405 -11.61 -13.30 21.49
CA LYS A 405 -12.92 -12.62 21.42
C LYS A 405 -12.80 -11.09 21.43
N LEU A 406 -11.71 -10.57 22.00
CA LEU A 406 -11.43 -9.14 22.08
C LEU A 406 -10.69 -8.65 20.82
N LEU A 407 -9.76 -9.44 20.29
CA LEU A 407 -9.06 -9.15 19.05
C LEU A 407 -9.86 -9.61 17.83
N ASP A 408 -10.70 -8.72 17.30
CA ASP A 408 -11.44 -8.97 16.05
C ASP A 408 -10.54 -8.68 14.82
N LEU A 409 -9.79 -9.68 14.39
CA LEU A 409 -9.03 -9.64 13.13
C LEU A 409 -9.89 -9.96 11.89
N SER A 410 -11.21 -10.06 12.03
CA SER A 410 -12.07 -10.31 10.88
C SER A 410 -12.22 -9.06 10.01
N LEU A 411 -12.55 -9.27 8.73
CA LEU A 411 -12.89 -8.21 7.77
C LEU A 411 -14.20 -7.46 8.10
N ARG A 412 -14.82 -7.72 9.25
CA ARG A 412 -15.93 -6.92 9.80
C ARG A 412 -15.41 -5.71 10.58
N ASN A 413 -14.15 -5.74 11.01
CA ASN A 413 -13.52 -4.65 11.74
C ASN A 413 -13.10 -3.54 10.77
N ASN A 414 -13.61 -2.32 10.98
CA ASN A 414 -13.27 -1.15 10.17
C ASN A 414 -11.79 -0.74 10.27
N LEU A 415 -11.05 -1.24 11.28
CA LEU A 415 -9.60 -1.07 11.39
C LEU A 415 -8.83 -1.97 10.42
N LEU A 416 -9.45 -2.99 9.82
CA LEU A 416 -8.80 -3.86 8.82
C LEU A 416 -9.46 -3.78 7.44
N ASN A 417 -10.76 -3.50 7.42
CA ASN A 417 -11.57 -3.36 6.22
C ASN A 417 -12.51 -2.15 6.33
N PHE A 418 -11.90 -0.98 6.24
CA PHE A 418 -12.57 0.30 6.19
C PHE A 418 -13.46 0.40 4.94
N LYS A 419 -14.73 0.75 5.16
CA LYS A 419 -15.70 1.00 4.09
C LYS A 419 -16.16 2.45 4.14
N MET A 420 -16.03 3.15 3.01
CA MET A 420 -16.54 4.50 2.87
C MET A 420 -18.07 4.49 2.98
N GLY A 421 -18.61 5.13 4.02
CA GLY A 421 -20.05 5.16 4.32
C GLY A 421 -20.52 6.52 4.83
N LYS A 422 -21.75 6.59 5.34
CA LYS A 422 -22.36 7.84 5.85
C LYS A 422 -21.66 8.40 7.11
N ARG A 423 -20.89 7.57 7.82
CA ARG A 423 -20.09 7.93 9.00
C ARG A 423 -18.61 8.13 8.66
N ALA A 424 -18.32 8.56 7.43
CA ALA A 424 -16.97 8.84 6.97
C ALA A 424 -16.98 10.05 6.03
N LEU A 425 -15.91 10.84 6.12
CA LEU A 425 -15.67 12.02 5.29
C LEU A 425 -14.22 11.99 4.81
N LYS A 426 -14.02 11.85 3.49
CA LYS A 426 -12.70 11.99 2.87
C LYS A 426 -12.37 13.47 2.76
N LEU A 427 -11.22 13.86 3.31
CA LEU A 427 -10.71 15.23 3.26
C LEU A 427 -9.79 15.38 2.04
N GLU A 428 -9.92 16.49 1.33
CA GLU A 428 -8.97 16.88 0.28
C GLU A 428 -7.76 17.54 0.95
N SER A 429 -6.74 16.73 1.22
CA SER A 429 -5.48 17.15 1.84
C SER A 429 -4.32 16.69 0.96
N PRO A 430 -3.80 17.56 0.08
CA PRO A 430 -2.64 17.26 -0.75
C PRO A 430 -1.33 17.07 0.05
N ASP A 431 -1.30 17.66 1.24
CA ASP A 431 -0.22 17.54 2.22
C ASP A 431 -0.80 17.11 3.58
N PRO A 432 -0.90 15.79 3.82
CA PRO A 432 -1.39 15.25 5.08
C PRO A 432 -0.45 15.51 6.27
N GLY A 433 0.85 15.72 6.03
CA GLY A 433 1.81 16.11 7.06
C GLY A 433 1.50 17.51 7.59
N ALA A 434 1.39 18.50 6.70
CA ALA A 434 1.03 19.86 7.09
C ALA A 434 -0.35 19.95 7.77
N LEU A 435 -1.30 19.08 7.39
CA LEU A 435 -2.60 19.00 8.07
C LEU A 435 -2.44 18.48 9.51
N GLU A 436 -1.60 17.48 9.73
CA GLU A 436 -1.27 16.94 11.04
C GLU A 436 -0.56 18.01 11.91
N ASP A 437 0.45 18.69 11.37
CA ASP A 437 1.19 19.77 12.05
C ASP A 437 0.27 20.87 12.60
N ILE A 438 -0.74 21.27 11.82
CA ILE A 438 -1.72 22.28 12.26
C ILE A 438 -2.47 21.77 13.50
N LEU A 439 -2.90 20.50 13.51
CA LEU A 439 -3.59 19.92 14.65
C LEU A 439 -2.64 19.74 15.85
N ALA A 440 -1.42 19.26 15.62
CA ALA A 440 -0.38 19.05 16.64
C ALA A 440 -0.01 20.37 17.35
N SER A 441 -0.01 21.49 16.62
CA SER A 441 0.19 22.84 17.18
C SER A 441 -0.98 23.36 18.05
N GLY A 442 -2.05 22.57 18.20
CA GLY A 442 -3.26 22.92 18.94
C GLY A 442 -4.21 23.87 18.21
N GLN A 443 -3.98 24.11 16.91
CA GLN A 443 -4.85 24.92 16.08
C GLN A 443 -6.07 24.13 15.60
N SER A 444 -7.10 24.85 15.19
CA SER A 444 -8.37 24.28 14.74
C SER A 444 -8.53 24.39 13.22
N LEU A 445 -9.06 23.34 12.60
CA LEU A 445 -9.28 23.24 11.15
C LEU A 445 -10.76 23.36 10.81
N LYS A 446 -11.11 24.26 9.91
CA LYS A 446 -12.49 24.44 9.46
C LYS A 446 -12.80 23.53 8.28
N LEU A 447 -13.92 22.81 8.36
CA LEU A 447 -14.35 21.91 7.29
C LEU A 447 -15.28 22.66 6.33
N LEU A 448 -14.89 22.75 5.06
CA LEU A 448 -15.62 23.45 4.01
C LEU A 448 -15.97 22.50 2.87
N THR A 449 -17.06 22.80 2.16
CA THR A 449 -17.33 22.13 0.89
C THR A 449 -16.39 22.63 -0.18
N ARG A 450 -16.02 21.75 -1.10
CA ARG A 450 -15.26 22.13 -2.28
C ARG A 450 -15.99 23.22 -3.09
N PRO A 451 -15.31 24.32 -3.47
CA PRO A 451 -15.85 25.27 -4.43
C PRO A 451 -15.83 24.70 -5.87
N ASP A 452 -16.79 25.10 -6.70
CA ASP A 452 -16.86 24.71 -8.12
C ASP A 452 -15.77 25.45 -8.93
N LEU A 453 -14.52 25.02 -8.78
CA LEU A 453 -13.36 25.67 -9.39
C LEU A 453 -13.05 25.02 -10.74
N MET A 454 -13.30 25.76 -11.84
CA MET A 454 -13.18 25.25 -13.22
C MET A 454 -14.00 23.97 -13.48
N ASP A 455 -15.15 23.87 -12.81
CA ASP A 455 -16.16 22.83 -12.96
C ASP A 455 -17.56 23.46 -13.07
N GLY A 456 -18.51 22.73 -13.66
CA GLY A 456 -19.92 23.13 -13.69
C GLY A 456 -20.15 24.42 -14.48
N ALA A 457 -20.49 25.51 -13.79
CA ALA A 457 -20.85 26.80 -14.39
C ALA A 457 -19.64 27.72 -14.69
N ASP A 458 -18.41 27.30 -14.39
CA ASP A 458 -17.19 28.04 -14.74
C ASP A 458 -16.92 27.93 -16.26
N PRO A 459 -16.79 29.06 -17.00
CA PRO A 459 -16.52 29.02 -18.44
C PRO A 459 -15.08 28.57 -18.80
N ARG A 460 -14.21 28.33 -17.81
CA ARG A 460 -12.82 27.91 -18.02
C ARG A 460 -12.69 26.39 -17.97
N GLU A 461 -12.06 25.81 -18.99
CA GLU A 461 -11.77 24.37 -19.04
C GLU A 461 -10.48 24.02 -18.26
N ARG A 462 -10.61 23.11 -17.30
CA ARG A 462 -9.50 22.65 -16.44
C ARG A 462 -8.29 22.13 -17.25
N ALA A 463 -8.53 21.23 -18.21
CA ALA A 463 -7.46 20.61 -18.99
C ALA A 463 -6.63 21.65 -19.76
N LEU A 464 -7.27 22.67 -20.34
CA LEU A 464 -6.59 23.74 -21.06
C LEU A 464 -5.78 24.67 -20.13
N TYR A 465 -6.24 24.88 -18.90
CA TYR A 465 -5.50 25.68 -17.92
C TYR A 465 -4.29 24.92 -17.35
N GLU A 466 -4.47 23.66 -16.95
CA GLU A 466 -3.38 22.81 -16.46
C GLU A 466 -2.29 22.62 -17.51
N GLN A 467 -2.66 22.55 -18.79
CA GLN A 467 -1.71 22.50 -19.91
C GLN A 467 -0.94 23.82 -20.11
N ARG A 468 -1.57 24.98 -19.87
CA ARG A 468 -0.94 26.31 -20.06
C ARG A 468 -0.06 26.72 -18.89
N GLU A 469 -0.55 26.53 -17.66
CA GLU A 469 0.14 26.96 -16.44
C GLU A 469 1.05 25.86 -15.87
N ARG A 470 1.00 24.63 -16.41
CA ARG A 470 1.83 23.48 -16.01
C ARG A 470 1.69 23.11 -14.53
N GLU A 471 0.49 23.26 -13.96
CA GLU A 471 0.21 22.98 -12.55
C GLU A 471 -1.21 22.41 -12.34
N ASP A 472 -1.40 21.54 -11.33
CA ASP A 472 -2.73 21.07 -10.91
C ASP A 472 -3.42 22.13 -10.04
N VAL A 473 -4.44 22.76 -10.63
CA VAL A 473 -5.20 23.86 -10.00
C VAL A 473 -5.89 23.43 -8.73
N ARG A 474 -6.44 22.20 -8.69
CA ARG A 474 -7.19 21.70 -7.53
C ARG A 474 -6.24 21.43 -6.38
N ARG A 475 -5.10 20.81 -6.67
CA ARG A 475 -4.05 20.56 -5.68
C ARG A 475 -3.57 21.86 -5.04
N ARG A 476 -3.18 22.84 -5.86
CA ARG A 476 -2.69 24.15 -5.38
C ARG A 476 -3.76 24.90 -4.58
N HIS A 477 -5.02 24.84 -5.02
CA HIS A 477 -6.11 25.49 -4.30
C HIS A 477 -6.34 24.88 -2.90
N ALA A 478 -6.27 23.55 -2.78
CA ALA A 478 -6.38 22.87 -1.50
C ALA A 478 -5.16 23.14 -0.59
N GLU A 479 -3.94 23.21 -1.13
CA GLU A 479 -2.75 23.62 -0.37
C GLU A 479 -2.87 25.05 0.17
N ASP A 480 -3.37 26.00 -0.64
CA ASP A 480 -3.59 27.38 -0.20
C ASP A 480 -4.75 27.51 0.81
N ALA A 481 -5.78 26.66 0.71
CA ALA A 481 -6.83 26.58 1.72
C ALA A 481 -6.29 26.06 3.06
N LEU A 482 -5.43 25.03 3.03
CA LEU A 482 -4.80 24.47 4.21
C LEU A 482 -3.95 25.50 4.97
N LYS A 483 -3.20 26.36 4.25
CA LYS A 483 -2.48 27.51 4.85
C LYS A 483 -3.39 28.49 5.59
N ARG A 484 -4.67 28.57 5.20
CA ARG A 484 -5.71 29.37 5.86
C ARG A 484 -6.50 28.58 6.92
N ARG A 485 -6.09 27.34 7.21
CA ARG A 485 -6.73 26.39 8.14
C ARG A 485 -8.12 25.94 7.69
N ASP A 486 -8.35 25.94 6.39
CA ASP A 486 -9.55 25.41 5.76
C ASP A 486 -9.22 24.08 5.08
N VAL A 487 -10.06 23.07 5.27
CA VAL A 487 -9.93 21.76 4.60
C VAL A 487 -11.20 21.46 3.83
N PHE A 488 -11.03 21.11 2.55
CA PHE A 488 -12.16 20.82 1.68
C PHE A 488 -12.63 19.38 1.80
N VAL A 489 -13.93 19.21 1.60
CA VAL A 489 -14.61 17.91 1.50
C VAL A 489 -15.35 17.89 0.17
N ALA A 490 -15.14 16.83 -0.61
CA ALA A 490 -15.76 16.61 -1.93
C ALA A 490 -17.23 16.18 -1.82
N LEU A 491 -18.05 16.95 -1.11
CA LEU A 491 -19.49 16.73 -0.92
C LEU A 491 -20.27 18.03 -1.06
N THR A 492 -21.56 17.90 -1.37
CA THR A 492 -22.48 19.06 -1.33
C THR A 492 -22.67 19.56 0.10
N SER A 493 -23.03 20.83 0.27
CA SER A 493 -23.22 21.45 1.60
C SER A 493 -24.28 20.74 2.43
N ALA A 494 -25.40 20.35 1.80
CA ALA A 494 -26.46 19.60 2.45
C ALA A 494 -25.99 18.21 2.93
N GLU A 495 -25.24 17.49 2.09
CA GLU A 495 -24.74 16.16 2.44
C GLU A 495 -23.65 16.23 3.52
N MET A 496 -22.75 17.20 3.43
CA MET A 496 -21.70 17.42 4.41
C MET A 496 -22.26 17.73 5.81
N ASP A 497 -23.26 18.63 5.91
CA ASP A 497 -23.87 18.96 7.21
C ASP A 497 -24.58 17.76 7.85
N VAL A 498 -25.26 16.92 7.04
CA VAL A 498 -25.90 15.68 7.53
C VAL A 498 -24.86 14.71 8.08
N ARG A 499 -23.78 14.45 7.33
CA ARG A 499 -22.73 13.50 7.74
C ARG A 499 -21.94 14.00 8.96
N LEU A 500 -21.57 15.27 8.98
CA LEU A 500 -20.87 15.89 10.13
C LEU A 500 -21.74 15.90 11.39
N THR A 501 -23.04 16.18 11.25
CA THR A 501 -23.98 16.15 12.39
C THR A 501 -24.13 14.74 12.96
N GLU A 502 -24.19 13.71 12.12
CA GLU A 502 -24.24 12.31 12.55
C GLU A 502 -22.92 11.89 13.24
N LEU A 503 -21.77 12.27 12.69
CA LEU A 503 -20.45 12.02 13.31
C LEU A 503 -20.34 12.69 14.67
N TYR A 504 -20.70 13.97 14.77
CA TYR A 504 -20.68 14.73 16.02
C TYR A 504 -21.58 14.11 17.10
N ARG A 505 -22.80 13.69 16.73
CA ARG A 505 -23.72 13.02 17.67
C ARG A 505 -23.18 11.66 18.10
N SER A 506 -22.71 10.84 17.15
CA SER A 506 -22.20 9.49 17.42
C SER A 506 -20.96 9.52 18.32
N ALA A 507 -20.01 10.42 18.06
CA ALA A 507 -18.83 10.61 18.88
C ALA A 507 -19.19 10.97 20.33
N ARG A 508 -20.14 11.89 20.51
CA ARG A 508 -20.60 12.30 21.84
C ARG A 508 -21.33 11.18 22.58
N THR A 509 -22.17 10.41 21.90
CA THR A 509 -22.85 9.25 22.48
C THR A 509 -21.85 8.18 22.89
N ALA A 510 -20.89 7.83 22.03
CA ALA A 510 -19.87 6.83 22.34
C ALA A 510 -19.01 7.24 23.56
N LEU A 511 -18.65 8.52 23.65
CA LEU A 511 -17.93 9.05 24.81
C LEU A 511 -18.77 9.00 26.08
N GLN A 512 -20.07 9.32 26.02
CA GLN A 512 -20.98 9.27 27.17
C GLN A 512 -21.27 7.84 27.66
N GLU A 513 -21.38 6.89 26.73
CA GLU A 513 -21.71 5.50 27.04
C GLU A 513 -20.50 4.68 27.47
N GLY A 514 -19.37 4.84 26.79
CA GLY A 514 -18.17 4.00 26.98
C GLY A 514 -16.91 4.74 27.41
N GLY A 515 -16.97 6.06 27.64
CA GLY A 515 -15.86 6.87 28.15
C GLY A 515 -14.61 6.96 27.27
N SER A 516 -14.67 6.47 26.03
CA SER A 516 -13.56 6.47 25.11
C SER A 516 -13.85 7.35 23.90
N ASN A 517 -12.85 8.11 23.46
CA ASN A 517 -12.94 8.78 22.18
C ASN A 517 -12.96 7.74 21.05
N THR A 518 -13.88 7.92 20.12
CA THR A 518 -14.04 7.04 18.96
C THR A 518 -13.95 7.80 17.63
N LEU A 519 -13.76 9.11 17.66
CA LEU A 519 -13.62 9.92 16.45
C LEU A 519 -12.13 10.16 16.16
N PHE A 520 -11.70 9.71 14.99
CA PHE A 520 -10.32 9.84 14.55
C PHE A 520 -10.25 10.34 13.12
N LEU A 521 -9.19 11.10 12.85
CA LEU A 521 -8.67 11.35 11.53
C LEU A 521 -7.71 10.22 11.17
N ALA A 522 -8.10 9.37 10.22
CA ALA A 522 -7.23 8.37 9.64
C ALA A 522 -6.38 9.01 8.55
N ILE A 523 -5.06 8.95 8.71
CA ILE A 523 -4.07 9.46 7.76
C ILE A 523 -3.36 8.26 7.11
N GLY A 524 -3.63 8.07 5.81
CA GLY A 524 -3.10 6.97 5.04
C GLY A 524 -3.80 5.64 5.31
N PHE A 525 -3.81 4.78 4.30
CA PHE A 525 -4.43 3.47 4.31
C PHE A 525 -3.52 2.44 3.64
N LEU A 526 -3.40 1.26 4.22
CA LEU A 526 -2.95 0.08 3.50
C LEU A 526 -4.13 -0.45 2.69
N SER A 527 -4.03 -0.43 1.36
CA SER A 527 -4.92 -1.19 0.48
C SER A 527 -4.29 -2.54 0.17
N TRP A 528 -5.06 -3.63 0.24
CA TRP A 528 -4.53 -4.97 0.02
C TRP A 528 -5.57 -5.90 -0.59
N THR A 529 -5.11 -6.94 -1.30
CA THR A 529 -5.95 -8.01 -1.86
C THR A 529 -5.58 -9.35 -1.22
N ARG A 530 -6.53 -10.28 -1.15
CA ARG A 530 -6.26 -11.66 -0.73
C ARG A 530 -6.06 -12.56 -1.93
N GLU A 531 -5.12 -13.50 -1.82
CA GLU A 531 -4.87 -14.52 -2.84
C GLU A 531 -6.12 -15.37 -3.13
N ASP A 532 -6.95 -15.66 -2.11
CA ASP A 532 -8.18 -16.46 -2.23
C ASP A 532 -9.35 -15.72 -2.92
N ARG A 533 -9.23 -14.39 -3.10
CA ARG A 533 -10.25 -13.52 -3.70
C ARG A 533 -9.60 -12.42 -4.54
N ALA A 534 -8.90 -12.84 -5.59
CA ALA A 534 -8.36 -11.94 -6.60
C ALA A 534 -9.46 -10.98 -7.10
N GLY A 535 -9.23 -9.67 -6.93
CA GLY A 535 -10.12 -8.59 -7.38
C GLY A 535 -10.86 -7.82 -6.28
N GLN A 536 -10.93 -8.31 -5.03
CA GLN A 536 -11.50 -7.54 -3.92
C GLN A 536 -10.40 -6.81 -3.13
N LYS A 537 -10.34 -5.48 -3.23
CA LYS A 537 -9.45 -4.62 -2.43
C LYS A 537 -10.06 -4.34 -1.05
N TYR A 538 -9.27 -4.49 0.00
CA TYR A 538 -9.57 -4.11 1.39
C TYR A 538 -8.71 -2.91 1.76
N LYS A 539 -9.18 -2.06 2.68
CA LYS A 539 -8.44 -0.88 3.16
C LYS A 539 -8.33 -0.87 4.68
N ALA A 540 -7.15 -0.69 5.23
CA ALA A 540 -6.92 -0.54 6.67
C ALA A 540 -6.26 0.82 6.95
N PRO A 541 -6.78 1.67 7.85
CA PRO A 541 -6.13 2.94 8.19
C PRO A 541 -4.75 2.70 8.80
N LEU A 542 -3.78 3.58 8.54
CA LEU A 542 -2.42 3.49 9.06
C LEU A 542 -2.27 4.28 10.36
N VAL A 543 -2.35 5.61 10.28
CA VAL A 543 -2.20 6.52 11.42
C VAL A 543 -3.57 7.04 11.83
N LEU A 544 -3.84 7.04 13.13
CA LEU A 544 -5.12 7.46 13.70
C LEU A 544 -4.87 8.60 14.69
N VAL A 545 -5.22 9.81 14.26
CA VAL A 545 -5.12 11.03 15.06
C VAL A 545 -6.48 11.29 15.74
N PRO A 546 -6.57 11.27 17.08
CA PRO A 546 -7.83 11.48 17.77
C PRO A 546 -8.26 12.94 17.68
N VAL A 547 -9.51 13.19 17.28
CA VAL A 547 -10.02 14.54 17.05
C VAL A 547 -11.41 14.74 17.65
N THR A 548 -11.75 15.99 17.96
CA THR A 548 -13.08 16.40 18.38
C THR A 548 -13.69 17.34 17.34
N LEU A 549 -15.01 17.22 17.12
CA LEU A 549 -15.77 18.16 16.31
C LEU A 549 -16.43 19.20 17.22
N GLU A 550 -16.17 20.48 16.95
CA GLU A 550 -16.79 21.60 17.62
C GLU A 550 -17.75 22.34 16.68
N ARG A 551 -18.86 22.85 17.24
CA ARG A 551 -19.85 23.66 16.52
C ARG A 551 -20.34 24.80 17.41
N LYS A 552 -19.97 26.05 17.08
CA LYS A 552 -20.40 27.25 17.83
C LYS A 552 -21.90 27.54 17.68
N SER A 553 -22.47 27.29 16.51
CA SER A 553 -23.91 27.40 16.23
C SER A 553 -24.31 26.53 15.03
N ALA A 554 -25.62 26.33 14.83
CA ALA A 554 -26.12 25.65 13.64
C ALA A 554 -25.62 26.28 12.32
N ARG A 555 -25.35 27.60 12.30
CA ARG A 555 -24.92 28.34 11.10
C ARG A 555 -23.40 28.45 10.92
N SER A 556 -22.59 28.13 11.94
CA SER A 556 -21.14 28.44 11.94
C SER A 556 -20.25 27.37 11.31
N GLY A 557 -20.82 26.31 10.71
CA GLY A 557 -20.06 25.15 10.26
C GLY A 557 -19.43 24.36 11.42
N PHE A 558 -18.72 23.27 11.09
CA PHE A 558 -17.96 22.48 12.05
C PHE A 558 -16.47 22.82 11.97
N THR A 559 -15.81 22.76 13.13
CA THR A 559 -14.36 22.88 13.25
C THR A 559 -13.84 21.59 13.89
N MET A 560 -12.70 21.10 13.40
CA MET A 560 -12.00 19.94 13.92
C MET A 560 -10.83 20.42 14.78
N VAL A 561 -10.67 19.83 15.97
CA VAL A 561 -9.57 20.09 16.90
C VAL A 561 -8.94 18.78 17.34
N LEU A 562 -7.66 18.80 17.69
CA LEU A 562 -7.00 17.65 18.29
C LEU A 562 -7.66 17.31 19.63
N HIS A 563 -7.89 16.02 19.89
CA HIS A 563 -8.32 15.53 21.20
C HIS A 563 -7.10 15.29 22.10
N ASP A 564 -7.28 15.31 23.41
CA ASP A 564 -6.21 15.10 24.40
C ASP A 564 -5.56 13.69 24.37
N ASP A 565 -6.08 12.78 23.54
CA ASP A 565 -5.56 11.43 23.42
C ASP A 565 -4.35 11.44 22.48
N GLU A 566 -3.41 10.52 22.65
CA GLU A 566 -2.24 10.46 21.77
C GLU A 566 -2.57 9.80 20.42
N PRO A 567 -2.05 10.36 19.31
CA PRO A 567 -2.04 9.69 18.01
C PRO A 567 -1.34 8.33 18.07
N ARG A 568 -1.82 7.39 17.25
CA ARG A 568 -1.26 6.03 17.23
C ARG A 568 -1.30 5.40 15.85
N PHE A 569 -0.39 4.46 15.62
CA PHE A 569 -0.52 3.53 14.50
C PHE A 569 -1.67 2.57 14.78
N ASN A 570 -2.34 2.10 13.74
CA ASN A 570 -3.43 1.15 13.85
C ASN A 570 -2.96 -0.17 14.49
N PRO A 571 -3.34 -0.43 15.75
CA PRO A 571 -2.81 -1.57 16.48
C PRO A 571 -3.38 -2.90 16.01
N THR A 572 -4.63 -2.90 15.51
CA THR A 572 -5.24 -4.09 14.92
C THR A 572 -4.52 -4.49 13.65
N LEU A 573 -4.10 -3.50 12.85
CA LEU A 573 -3.31 -3.75 11.65
C LEU A 573 -1.95 -4.33 12.01
N ILE A 574 -1.22 -3.76 12.97
CA ILE A 574 0.05 -4.33 13.46
C ILE A 574 -0.12 -5.81 13.83
N GLU A 575 -1.16 -6.13 14.60
CA GLU A 575 -1.36 -7.51 15.04
C GLU A 575 -1.77 -8.45 13.89
N MET A 576 -2.57 -7.97 12.92
CA MET A 576 -2.88 -8.72 11.70
C MET A 576 -1.61 -8.98 10.86
N LEU A 577 -0.76 -7.94 10.68
CA LEU A 577 0.51 -8.08 9.95
C LEU A 577 1.42 -9.11 10.62
N ARG A 578 1.48 -9.09 11.95
CA ARG A 578 2.24 -10.04 12.74
C ARG A 578 1.68 -11.47 12.66
N GLN A 579 0.38 -11.66 12.87
CA GLN A 579 -0.23 -12.99 12.97
C GLN A 579 -0.46 -13.65 11.60
N ASP A 580 -0.91 -12.89 10.60
CA ASP A 580 -1.35 -13.44 9.32
C ASP A 580 -0.26 -13.38 8.25
N PHE A 581 0.74 -12.49 8.40
CA PHE A 581 1.76 -12.23 7.37
C PHE A 581 3.20 -12.29 7.88
N GLU A 582 3.41 -12.59 9.17
CA GLU A 582 4.74 -12.66 9.80
C GLU A 582 5.57 -11.38 9.57
N LEU A 583 4.89 -10.24 9.44
CA LEU A 583 5.49 -8.95 9.09
C LEU A 583 5.48 -8.01 10.29
N GLY A 584 6.68 -7.68 10.79
CA GLY A 584 6.88 -6.66 11.82
C GLY A 584 7.09 -5.27 11.21
N LEU A 585 6.50 -4.25 11.82
CA LEU A 585 6.70 -2.84 11.44
C LEU A 585 7.82 -2.15 12.24
N GLY A 586 8.57 -2.92 13.03
CA GLY A 586 9.74 -2.45 13.79
C GLY A 586 9.38 -1.35 14.78
N SER A 587 10.07 -0.21 14.71
CA SER A 587 9.88 0.90 15.66
C SER A 587 8.46 1.48 15.67
N LEU A 588 7.71 1.36 14.56
CA LEU A 588 6.34 1.89 14.43
C LEU A 588 5.34 1.22 15.39
N GLU A 589 5.67 0.05 15.92
CA GLU A 589 4.83 -0.68 16.87
C GLU A 589 4.85 -0.05 18.28
N GLN A 590 5.90 0.70 18.59
CA GLN A 590 6.14 1.29 19.90
C GLN A 590 5.97 2.80 19.87
N GLU A 591 6.59 3.48 18.91
CA GLU A 591 6.60 4.93 18.83
C GLU A 591 6.49 5.41 17.37
N LEU A 592 5.62 6.39 17.15
CA LEU A 592 5.49 7.05 15.85
C LEU A 592 6.63 8.07 15.68
N PRO A 593 7.36 8.05 14.54
CA PRO A 593 8.28 9.11 14.14
C PRO A 593 7.67 10.50 14.28
N ARG A 594 8.47 11.44 14.77
CA ARG A 594 8.11 12.85 14.98
C ARG A 594 9.20 13.76 14.42
N ASP A 595 8.78 14.91 13.92
CA ASP A 595 9.66 16.01 13.52
C ASP A 595 9.47 17.24 14.45
N ASP A 596 9.96 18.41 14.05
CA ASP A 596 9.84 19.64 14.84
C ASP A 596 8.39 20.16 14.96
N SER A 597 7.46 19.63 14.15
CA SER A 597 6.09 20.16 14.00
C SER A 597 5.00 19.17 14.45
N GLY A 598 5.31 17.88 14.57
CA GLY A 598 4.30 16.88 14.92
C GLY A 598 4.75 15.46 14.59
N LEU A 599 3.84 14.69 13.99
CA LEU A 599 4.15 13.37 13.45
C LEU A 599 4.80 13.51 12.08
N ASP A 600 5.92 12.81 11.88
CA ASP A 600 6.54 12.72 10.57
C ASP A 600 5.79 11.68 9.71
N ILE A 601 4.68 12.13 9.11
CA ILE A 601 3.80 11.32 8.26
C ILE A 601 4.58 10.72 7.08
N ALA A 602 5.51 11.48 6.50
CA ALA A 602 6.33 11.01 5.39
C ALA A 602 7.25 9.86 5.82
N ALA A 603 7.95 9.98 6.95
CA ALA A 603 8.78 8.90 7.48
C ALA A 603 7.96 7.67 7.88
N ILE A 604 6.75 7.85 8.44
CA ILE A 604 5.84 6.75 8.74
C ILE A 604 5.46 5.99 7.46
N TRP A 605 5.00 6.71 6.43
CA TRP A 605 4.61 6.11 5.15
C TRP A 605 5.79 5.47 4.42
N ASN A 606 6.98 6.07 4.49
CA ASN A 606 8.19 5.46 3.95
C ASN A 606 8.50 4.14 4.64
N LYS A 607 8.47 4.08 5.98
CA LYS A 607 8.69 2.84 6.74
C LYS A 607 7.67 1.76 6.37
N VAL A 608 6.38 2.10 6.32
CA VAL A 608 5.32 1.15 5.92
C VAL A 608 5.52 0.70 4.47
N GLY A 609 5.78 1.64 3.56
CA GLY A 609 5.99 1.38 2.14
C GLY A 609 7.16 0.44 1.90
N HIS A 610 8.29 0.63 2.59
CA HIS A 610 9.43 -0.28 2.53
C HIS A 610 9.09 -1.67 3.06
N ALA A 611 8.33 -1.77 4.16
CA ALA A 611 7.94 -3.06 4.73
C ALA A 611 7.05 -3.87 3.77
N ILE A 612 6.16 -3.22 3.01
CA ILE A 612 5.20 -3.88 2.13
C ILE A 612 5.64 -3.93 0.65
N LYS A 613 6.83 -3.42 0.30
CA LYS A 613 7.18 -3.18 -1.11
C LYS A 613 7.15 -4.47 -1.93
N ASP A 614 7.59 -5.58 -1.37
CA ASP A 614 7.73 -6.86 -2.07
C ASP A 614 6.49 -7.77 -1.98
N ILE A 615 5.40 -7.30 -1.36
CA ILE A 615 4.16 -8.08 -1.21
C ILE A 615 3.17 -7.77 -2.35
N PRO A 616 2.83 -8.75 -3.22
CA PRO A 616 1.91 -8.53 -4.33
C PRO A 616 0.51 -8.08 -3.87
N GLY A 617 -0.12 -7.17 -4.61
CA GLY A 617 -1.51 -6.72 -4.35
C GLY A 617 -1.69 -5.77 -3.16
N TRP A 618 -0.61 -5.39 -2.48
CA TRP A 618 -0.62 -4.41 -1.39
C TRP A 618 -0.20 -3.05 -1.91
N GLU A 619 -0.72 -1.95 -1.39
CA GLU A 619 -0.34 -0.60 -1.78
C GLU A 619 -0.67 0.40 -0.66
N LEU A 620 0.16 1.43 -0.51
CA LEU A 620 -0.14 2.55 0.38
C LEU A 620 -1.00 3.57 -0.38
N ASN A 621 -2.10 3.97 0.23
CA ASN A 621 -3.00 5.00 -0.24
C ASN A 621 -2.94 6.18 0.75
N GLU A 622 -2.82 7.40 0.23
CA GLU A 622 -2.58 8.62 1.03
C GLU A 622 -3.88 9.33 1.45
N ASP A 623 -5.02 8.65 1.31
CA ASP A 623 -6.32 9.18 1.67
C ASP A 623 -6.36 9.61 3.15
N VAL A 624 -6.88 10.81 3.39
CA VAL A 624 -7.17 11.34 4.72
C VAL A 624 -8.67 11.28 4.96
N VAL A 625 -9.10 10.57 6.02
CA VAL A 625 -10.51 10.29 6.27
C VAL A 625 -10.88 10.51 7.73
N LEU A 626 -11.86 11.37 7.97
CA LEU A 626 -12.49 11.55 9.27
C LEU A 626 -13.59 10.48 9.46
N SER A 627 -13.44 9.61 10.47
CA SER A 627 -14.42 8.55 10.74
C SER A 627 -14.36 8.04 12.19
N MET A 628 -15.24 7.09 12.50
CA MET A 628 -15.39 6.49 13.81
C MET A 628 -14.62 5.16 13.88
N PHE A 629 -13.68 5.05 14.81
CA PHE A 629 -12.87 3.86 15.08
C PHE A 629 -12.88 3.55 16.58
N SER A 630 -13.06 2.27 16.94
CA SER A 630 -13.11 1.85 18.35
C SER A 630 -11.95 0.91 18.68
N PHE A 631 -11.16 1.27 19.70
CA PHE A 631 -10.00 0.51 20.17
C PHE A 631 -10.22 -0.18 21.51
N ALA A 632 -11.40 0.01 22.14
CA ALA A 632 -11.65 -0.46 23.50
C ALA A 632 -11.32 -1.96 23.66
N LYS A 633 -11.74 -2.79 22.69
CA LYS A 633 -11.46 -4.22 22.73
C LYS A 633 -9.98 -4.56 22.56
N TYR A 634 -9.25 -3.83 21.72
CA TYR A 634 -7.81 -4.04 21.53
C TYR A 634 -7.03 -3.69 22.81
N LEU A 635 -7.34 -2.55 23.44
CA LEU A 635 -6.67 -2.15 24.69
C LEU A 635 -6.90 -3.19 25.79
N MET A 636 -8.13 -3.70 25.91
CA MET A 636 -8.45 -4.81 26.83
C MET A 636 -7.68 -6.09 26.48
N TRP A 637 -7.55 -6.41 25.19
CA TRP A 637 -6.77 -7.55 24.73
C TRP A 637 -5.29 -7.42 25.12
N LYS A 638 -4.70 -6.25 24.86
CA LYS A 638 -3.29 -5.96 25.16
C LYS A 638 -3.01 -6.09 26.65
N ASP A 639 -3.86 -5.48 27.48
CA ASP A 639 -3.74 -5.56 28.94
C ASP A 639 -3.84 -7.02 29.44
N LEU A 640 -4.79 -7.80 28.90
CA LEU A 640 -4.90 -9.23 29.20
C LEU A 640 -3.72 -10.07 28.69
N ALA A 641 -3.07 -9.66 27.60
CA ALA A 641 -1.92 -10.35 27.05
C ALA A 641 -0.64 -10.06 27.84
N GLU A 642 -0.42 -8.81 28.23
CA GLU A 642 0.78 -8.36 28.94
C GLU A 642 0.73 -8.69 30.44
N ASN A 643 -0.46 -8.60 31.06
CA ASN A 643 -0.63 -8.74 32.51
C ASN A 643 -1.28 -10.07 32.94
N ALA A 644 -1.35 -11.06 32.05
CA ALA A 644 -1.99 -12.36 32.25
C ALA A 644 -1.62 -13.03 33.60
N GLU A 645 -0.33 -13.18 33.86
CA GLU A 645 0.17 -13.87 35.06
C GLU A 645 -0.10 -13.07 36.34
N HIS A 646 -0.06 -11.75 36.27
CA HIS A 646 -0.41 -10.91 37.42
C HIS A 646 -1.90 -10.98 37.73
N LEU A 647 -2.76 -10.92 36.70
CA LEU A 647 -4.22 -11.05 36.86
C LEU A 647 -4.59 -12.39 37.48
N ARG A 648 -3.90 -13.48 37.13
CA ARG A 648 -4.12 -14.83 37.69
C ARG A 648 -3.86 -14.92 39.21
N GLN A 649 -3.14 -13.95 39.80
CA GLN A 649 -2.91 -13.90 41.26
C GLN A 649 -4.17 -13.53 42.04
N SER A 650 -5.17 -12.91 41.39
CA SER A 650 -6.46 -12.63 42.03
C SER A 650 -7.28 -13.91 42.18
N PRO A 651 -7.76 -14.26 43.40
CA PRO A 651 -8.58 -15.46 43.60
C PRO A 651 -9.82 -15.51 42.71
N VAL A 652 -10.45 -14.36 42.46
CA VAL A 652 -11.62 -14.23 41.58
C VAL A 652 -11.25 -14.52 40.13
N VAL A 653 -10.16 -13.92 39.64
CA VAL A 653 -9.72 -14.13 38.25
C VAL A 653 -9.27 -15.56 38.04
N GLN A 654 -8.49 -16.12 38.97
CA GLN A 654 -8.09 -17.53 38.95
C GLN A 654 -9.31 -18.45 38.87
N HIS A 655 -10.32 -18.23 39.72
CA HIS A 655 -11.56 -19.00 39.69
C HIS A 655 -12.30 -18.89 38.35
N LEU A 656 -12.37 -17.70 37.75
CA LEU A 656 -12.99 -17.48 36.44
C LEU A 656 -12.23 -18.16 35.28
N LEU A 657 -10.91 -18.34 35.43
CA LEU A 657 -10.05 -19.01 34.45
C LEU A 657 -10.07 -20.54 34.61
N ASP A 658 -9.82 -21.02 35.83
CA ASP A 658 -9.47 -22.41 36.10
C ASP A 658 -10.69 -23.25 36.57
N THR A 659 -11.55 -22.71 37.45
CA THR A 659 -12.71 -23.42 38.04
C THR A 659 -14.07 -22.70 37.89
N PRO A 660 -14.46 -22.19 36.71
CA PRO A 660 -15.59 -21.26 36.55
C PRO A 660 -16.98 -21.91 36.61
N ARG A 661 -17.05 -23.24 36.76
CA ARG A 661 -18.30 -23.98 36.95
C ARG A 661 -18.53 -24.36 38.41
N ASP A 662 -17.50 -24.21 39.23
CA ASP A 662 -17.57 -24.50 40.64
C ASP A 662 -18.09 -23.28 41.39
N SER A 663 -18.52 -23.47 42.63
CA SER A 663 -18.90 -22.33 43.49
C SER A 663 -17.63 -21.60 43.95
N PHE A 664 -17.64 -20.26 43.93
CA PHE A 664 -16.55 -19.47 44.47
C PHE A 664 -16.49 -19.64 46.00
N ILE A 665 -15.39 -20.21 46.49
CA ILE A 665 -15.20 -20.47 47.91
C ILE A 665 -14.70 -19.19 48.57
N SER A 666 -15.41 -18.73 49.60
CA SER A 666 -15.06 -17.57 50.41
C SER A 666 -15.17 -17.94 51.89
N ASP A 667 -14.06 -17.86 52.61
CA ASP A 667 -13.99 -18.21 54.04
C ASP A 667 -14.67 -17.17 54.95
N THR A 668 -14.98 -15.99 54.41
CA THR A 668 -15.64 -14.91 55.15
C THR A 668 -17.16 -15.10 55.11
N PRO A 669 -17.87 -15.28 56.25
CA PRO A 669 -19.32 -15.44 56.24
C PRO A 669 -20.03 -14.14 55.84
N PHE A 670 -21.22 -14.26 55.24
CA PHE A 670 -22.10 -13.11 55.00
C PHE A 670 -22.87 -12.80 56.30
N PRO A 671 -22.87 -11.56 56.82
CA PRO A 671 -23.62 -11.21 58.03
C PRO A 671 -25.13 -11.43 57.86
N GLU A 672 -25.79 -11.98 58.87
CA GLU A 672 -27.25 -12.15 58.86
C GLU A 672 -27.93 -10.84 59.22
N ALA A 673 -28.94 -10.44 58.43
CA ALA A 673 -29.62 -9.15 58.60
C ALA A 673 -30.30 -8.99 59.97
N GLU A 674 -30.72 -10.10 60.59
CA GLU A 674 -31.43 -10.13 61.88
C GLU A 674 -30.51 -9.99 63.10
N SER A 675 -29.20 -10.22 62.93
CA SER A 675 -28.22 -10.17 64.02
C SER A 675 -27.34 -8.92 64.02
N LEU A 676 -27.52 -8.02 63.05
CA LEU A 676 -26.64 -6.85 62.85
C LEU A 676 -26.52 -5.96 64.09
N ASP A 677 -27.63 -5.68 64.79
CA ASP A 677 -27.61 -4.82 65.96
C ASP A 677 -26.86 -5.42 67.15
N ARG A 678 -26.86 -6.75 67.25
CA ARG A 678 -26.11 -7.50 68.26
C ARG A 678 -24.63 -7.57 67.90
N ASP A 679 -24.33 -7.77 66.63
CA ASP A 679 -22.98 -8.10 66.16
C ASP A 679 -22.15 -6.83 65.86
N TYR A 680 -22.78 -5.67 65.65
CA TYR A 680 -22.12 -4.39 65.37
C TYR A 680 -22.72 -3.23 66.18
N GLY A 681 -21.86 -2.50 66.90
CA GLY A 681 -22.25 -1.28 67.60
C GLY A 681 -22.28 -0.06 66.68
N PRO A 682 -22.92 1.05 67.09
CA PRO A 682 -22.86 2.30 66.33
C PRO A 682 -21.44 2.84 66.12
N THR A 683 -20.49 2.46 66.97
CA THR A 683 -19.05 2.77 66.81
C THR A 683 -18.41 2.06 65.62
N ASP A 684 -18.98 0.93 65.19
CA ASP A 684 -18.44 0.08 64.12
C ASP A 684 -19.07 0.37 62.75
N VAL A 685 -20.11 1.23 62.71
CA VAL A 685 -20.93 1.51 61.53
C VAL A 685 -20.77 2.96 61.09
N PHE A 686 -20.10 3.16 59.95
CA PHE A 686 -19.81 4.43 59.30
C PHE A 686 -20.64 4.58 58.02
N CYS A 687 -21.96 4.51 58.15
CA CYS A 687 -22.93 4.62 57.06
C CYS A 687 -23.65 5.98 57.11
N PRO A 688 -23.17 7.02 56.41
CA PRO A 688 -23.75 8.37 56.47
C PRO A 688 -25.09 8.51 55.73
N LEU A 689 -25.43 7.57 54.85
CA LEU A 689 -26.73 7.53 54.16
C LEU A 689 -27.64 6.49 54.80
N PRO A 690 -28.98 6.65 54.72
CA PRO A 690 -29.91 5.66 55.23
C PRO A 690 -29.65 4.26 54.66
N SER A 691 -29.83 3.21 55.44
CA SER A 691 -29.74 1.84 54.96
C SER A 691 -30.73 0.94 55.67
N ASP A 692 -31.36 0.04 54.92
CA ASP A 692 -32.08 -1.08 55.52
C ASP A 692 -31.12 -2.18 56.00
N SER A 693 -31.64 -3.19 56.70
CA SER A 693 -30.83 -4.28 57.27
C SER A 693 -30.12 -5.11 56.20
N SER A 694 -30.71 -5.28 55.01
CA SER A 694 -30.07 -6.03 53.91
C SER A 694 -28.90 -5.25 53.30
N GLN A 695 -29.05 -3.94 53.15
CA GLN A 695 -28.03 -3.03 52.67
C GLN A 695 -26.86 -2.93 53.67
N LEU A 696 -27.18 -2.84 54.97
CA LEU A 696 -26.17 -2.81 56.03
C LEU A 696 -25.40 -4.13 56.11
N ALA A 697 -26.07 -5.28 56.00
CA ALA A 697 -25.40 -6.58 55.93
C ALA A 697 -24.38 -6.65 54.77
N ALA A 698 -24.75 -6.11 53.60
CA ALA A 698 -23.84 -6.03 52.45
C ALA A 698 -22.66 -5.09 52.70
N VAL A 699 -22.88 -3.94 53.36
CA VAL A 699 -21.80 -3.01 53.76
C VAL A 699 -20.82 -3.70 54.70
N MET A 700 -21.31 -4.39 55.72
CA MET A 700 -20.46 -5.09 56.69
C MET A 700 -19.76 -6.31 56.08
N ALA A 701 -20.38 -7.01 55.13
CA ALA A 701 -19.74 -8.07 54.36
C ALA A 701 -18.53 -7.55 53.56
N ALA A 702 -18.72 -6.44 52.82
CA ALA A 702 -17.65 -5.79 52.07
C ALA A 702 -16.52 -5.30 52.99
N ALA A 703 -16.89 -4.71 54.13
CA ALA A 703 -15.96 -4.28 55.17
C ALA A 703 -15.16 -5.45 55.79
N LYS A 704 -15.67 -6.68 55.77
CA LYS A 704 -14.91 -7.89 56.17
C LYS A 704 -14.05 -8.47 55.05
N GLY A 705 -14.06 -7.87 53.86
CA GLY A 705 -13.31 -8.35 52.69
C GLY A 705 -13.96 -9.55 52.01
N LYS A 706 -15.28 -9.72 52.13
CA LYS A 706 -16.01 -10.76 51.40
C LYS A 706 -16.23 -10.33 49.95
N ASP A 707 -15.95 -11.22 49.01
CA ASP A 707 -16.36 -11.07 47.61
C ASP A 707 -17.80 -11.56 47.43
N PHE A 708 -18.66 -10.74 46.81
CA PHE A 708 -20.04 -11.11 46.54
C PHE A 708 -20.65 -10.30 45.39
N VAL A 709 -21.74 -10.81 44.83
CA VAL A 709 -22.55 -10.12 43.83
C VAL A 709 -23.79 -9.57 44.52
N LEU A 710 -24.01 -8.25 44.42
CA LEU A 710 -25.19 -7.58 44.95
C LEU A 710 -26.18 -7.26 43.83
N ILE A 711 -27.40 -7.80 43.93
CA ILE A 711 -28.48 -7.57 42.95
C ILE A 711 -29.58 -6.75 43.63
N GLY A 712 -29.93 -5.61 43.03
CA GLY A 712 -31.01 -4.74 43.52
C GLY A 712 -31.93 -4.30 42.39
N PRO A 713 -33.26 -4.47 42.48
CA PRO A 713 -34.23 -3.93 41.53
C PRO A 713 -34.10 -2.40 41.32
N PRO A 714 -34.64 -1.82 40.24
CA PRO A 714 -34.71 -0.37 40.08
C PRO A 714 -35.39 0.30 41.29
N GLY A 715 -34.82 1.39 41.79
CA GLY A 715 -35.36 2.13 42.95
C GLY A 715 -34.92 1.64 44.34
N THR A 716 -34.22 0.51 44.48
CA THR A 716 -33.83 -0.05 45.80
C THR A 716 -32.54 0.53 46.39
N GLY A 717 -32.21 1.79 46.06
CA GLY A 717 -31.08 2.49 46.68
C GLY A 717 -29.67 1.98 46.32
N LYS A 718 -29.45 1.26 45.19
CA LYS A 718 -28.12 0.71 44.82
C LYS A 718 -26.94 1.69 44.96
N SER A 719 -27.03 2.89 44.36
CA SER A 719 -25.96 3.89 44.45
C SER A 719 -25.73 4.39 45.88
N GLN A 720 -26.78 4.40 46.70
CA GLN A 720 -26.72 4.75 48.11
C GLN A 720 -26.04 3.64 48.92
N THR A 721 -26.36 2.37 48.67
CA THR A 721 -25.66 1.23 49.27
C THR A 721 -24.17 1.24 48.90
N ILE A 722 -23.82 1.49 47.63
CA ILE A 722 -22.42 1.61 47.18
C ILE A 722 -21.70 2.76 47.91
N SER A 723 -22.35 3.92 48.05
CA SER A 723 -21.75 5.06 48.75
C SER A 723 -21.47 4.74 50.22
N ASN A 724 -22.38 4.03 50.90
CA ASN A 724 -22.14 3.55 52.27
C ASN A 724 -21.03 2.49 52.35
N MET A 725 -20.92 1.58 51.37
CA MET A 725 -19.80 0.63 51.31
C MET A 725 -18.45 1.33 51.19
N ILE A 726 -18.39 2.38 50.36
CA ILE A 726 -17.19 3.20 50.18
C ILE A 726 -16.86 3.95 51.47
N ALA A 727 -17.85 4.63 52.07
CA ALA A 727 -17.68 5.35 53.34
C ALA A 727 -17.16 4.43 54.46
N GLN A 728 -17.79 3.27 54.64
CA GLN A 728 -17.37 2.26 55.62
C GLN A 728 -15.92 1.80 55.39
N SER A 729 -15.56 1.53 54.14
CA SER A 729 -14.23 1.04 53.79
C SER A 729 -13.15 2.11 54.03
N ILE A 730 -13.42 3.36 53.65
CA ILE A 730 -12.51 4.50 53.89
C ILE A 730 -12.33 4.73 55.39
N ALA A 731 -13.42 4.69 56.17
CA ALA A 731 -13.36 4.84 57.63
C ALA A 731 -12.48 3.77 58.31
N GLN A 732 -12.39 2.58 57.71
CA GLN A 732 -11.51 1.48 58.16
C GLN A 732 -10.09 1.55 57.57
N GLY A 733 -9.71 2.65 56.93
CA GLY A 733 -8.38 2.84 56.34
C GLY A 733 -8.12 2.05 55.06
N ARG A 734 -9.17 1.57 54.38
CA ARG A 734 -9.03 0.83 53.12
C ARG A 734 -9.03 1.78 51.93
N ARG A 735 -8.34 1.36 50.87
CA ARG A 735 -8.39 1.99 49.55
C ARG A 735 -9.48 1.32 48.73
N VAL A 736 -10.30 2.12 48.04
CA VAL A 736 -11.43 1.63 47.25
C VAL A 736 -11.27 2.07 45.80
N LEU A 737 -11.35 1.11 44.87
CA LEU A 737 -11.47 1.37 43.44
C LEU A 737 -12.90 1.05 43.01
N PHE A 738 -13.65 2.08 42.59
CA PHE A 738 -14.99 1.91 42.05
C PHE A 738 -14.96 1.99 40.52
N VAL A 739 -15.36 0.91 39.86
CA VAL A 739 -15.35 0.78 38.40
C VAL A 739 -16.77 0.60 37.88
N SER A 740 -17.11 1.28 36.79
CA SER A 740 -18.37 1.10 36.08
C SER A 740 -18.16 1.25 34.57
N GLU A 741 -18.94 0.51 33.79
CA GLU A 741 -18.97 0.66 32.33
C GLU A 741 -19.53 2.03 31.90
N LYS A 742 -20.46 2.61 32.68
CA LYS A 742 -21.16 3.85 32.32
C LYS A 742 -20.72 5.02 33.18
N ILE A 743 -20.27 6.11 32.55
CA ILE A 743 -19.89 7.36 33.24
C ILE A 743 -21.03 7.85 34.15
N ALA A 744 -22.28 7.79 33.69
CA ALA A 744 -23.42 8.24 34.48
C ALA A 744 -23.55 7.54 35.85
N ALA A 745 -23.12 6.27 35.97
CA ALA A 745 -23.14 5.57 37.25
C ALA A 745 -22.04 6.08 38.19
N LEU A 746 -20.86 6.39 37.64
CA LEU A 746 -19.74 7.00 38.35
C LEU A 746 -20.12 8.39 38.86
N ASP A 747 -20.67 9.25 38.00
CA ASP A 747 -21.13 10.60 38.33
C ASP A 747 -22.18 10.62 39.45
N VAL A 748 -23.08 9.63 39.46
CA VAL A 748 -24.13 9.54 40.49
C VAL A 748 -23.55 9.16 41.86
N VAL A 749 -22.61 8.22 41.91
CA VAL A 749 -21.96 7.82 43.17
C VAL A 749 -21.04 8.93 43.67
N TYR A 750 -20.23 9.52 42.80
CA TYR A 750 -19.34 10.62 43.14
C TYR A 750 -20.11 11.82 43.71
N ARG A 751 -21.21 12.23 43.07
CA ARG A 751 -22.07 13.32 43.58
C ARG A 751 -22.59 13.03 44.98
N ARG A 752 -23.01 11.79 45.26
CA ARG A 752 -23.47 11.39 46.60
C ARG A 752 -22.35 11.46 47.62
N LEU A 753 -21.17 10.95 47.30
CA LEU A 753 -19.98 11.03 48.16
C LEU A 753 -19.61 12.49 48.45
N ARG A 754 -19.70 13.36 47.44
CA ARG A 754 -19.47 14.80 47.61
C ARG A 754 -20.53 15.47 48.50
N GLU A 755 -21.80 15.13 48.33
CA GLU A 755 -22.92 15.65 49.14
C GLU A 755 -22.78 15.29 50.64
N ILE A 756 -22.16 14.16 50.96
CA ILE A 756 -21.87 13.74 52.36
C ILE A 756 -20.47 14.16 52.85
N GLY A 757 -19.75 15.00 52.11
CA GLY A 757 -18.44 15.53 52.52
C GLY A 757 -17.24 14.63 52.23
N LEU A 758 -17.40 13.52 51.51
CA LEU A 758 -16.30 12.61 51.14
C LEU A 758 -15.68 12.91 49.77
N GLY A 759 -16.08 14.02 49.12
CA GLY A 759 -15.62 14.36 47.77
C GLY A 759 -14.11 14.59 47.66
N GLU A 760 -13.49 15.18 48.69
CA GLU A 760 -12.05 15.46 48.72
C GLU A 760 -11.19 14.18 48.79
N PHE A 761 -11.77 13.07 49.25
CA PHE A 761 -11.12 11.75 49.29
C PHE A 761 -11.33 10.93 48.02
N CYS A 762 -12.07 11.46 47.04
CA CYS A 762 -12.32 10.81 45.78
C CYS A 762 -11.34 11.31 44.71
N LEU A 763 -10.72 10.40 43.98
CA LEU A 763 -9.96 10.70 42.76
C LEU A 763 -10.73 10.17 41.55
N GLU A 764 -11.18 11.08 40.69
CA GLU A 764 -11.93 10.73 39.48
C GLU A 764 -10.95 10.45 38.34
N LEU A 765 -10.84 9.17 37.95
CA LEU A 765 -9.97 8.74 36.86
C LEU A 765 -10.72 8.61 35.51
N HIS A 766 -11.87 9.28 35.37
CA HIS A 766 -12.67 9.19 34.15
C HIS A 766 -12.03 10.03 33.03
N SER A 767 -11.65 9.33 31.96
CA SER A 767 -10.99 9.86 30.77
C SER A 767 -11.71 11.05 30.14
N SER A 768 -10.90 11.99 29.63
CA SER A 768 -11.20 13.16 28.79
C SER A 768 -11.67 14.48 29.43
N LYS A 769 -11.78 14.60 30.77
CA LYS A 769 -12.04 15.92 31.41
C LYS A 769 -10.98 16.38 32.39
N ALA A 770 -10.23 15.46 32.97
CA ALA A 770 -9.16 15.83 33.89
C ALA A 770 -7.90 16.12 33.09
N ARG A 771 -7.62 17.39 32.80
CA ARG A 771 -6.29 17.78 32.31
C ARG A 771 -5.26 17.31 33.34
N LYS A 772 -4.02 17.04 32.94
CA LYS A 772 -2.93 16.71 33.91
C LYS A 772 -2.88 17.72 35.07
N THR A 773 -3.18 18.99 34.79
CA THR A 773 -3.31 20.06 35.79
C THR A 773 -4.45 19.85 36.78
N ASP A 774 -5.60 19.35 36.32
CA ASP A 774 -6.79 19.15 37.15
C ASP A 774 -6.60 17.96 38.09
N VAL A 775 -5.96 16.89 37.62
CA VAL A 775 -5.57 15.74 38.46
C VAL A 775 -4.60 16.18 39.57
N LEU A 776 -3.59 16.97 39.22
CA LEU A 776 -2.63 17.50 40.19
C LEU A 776 -3.31 18.42 41.22
N ALA A 777 -4.24 19.27 40.77
CA ALA A 777 -5.02 20.13 41.66
C ALA A 777 -5.91 19.31 42.62
N GLN A 778 -6.54 18.23 42.13
CA GLN A 778 -7.35 17.34 42.96
C GLN A 778 -6.50 16.61 44.00
N LEU A 779 -5.31 16.12 43.63
CA LEU A 779 -4.37 15.51 44.57
C LEU A 779 -3.90 16.50 45.64
N GLN A 780 -3.64 17.76 45.26
CA GLN A 780 -3.30 18.81 46.21
C GLN A 780 -4.45 19.10 47.18
N SER A 781 -5.68 19.24 46.68
CA SER A 781 -6.87 19.45 47.50
C SER A 781 -7.09 18.31 48.49
N ALA A 782 -6.90 17.06 48.06
CA ALA A 782 -7.01 15.88 48.92
C ALA A 782 -5.91 15.84 50.00
N TRP A 783 -4.71 16.31 49.68
CA TRP A 783 -3.58 16.37 50.60
C TRP A 783 -3.75 17.45 51.67
N GLU A 784 -4.40 18.56 51.34
CA GLU A 784 -4.64 19.70 52.23
C GLU A 784 -5.90 19.52 53.11
N ALA A 785 -6.77 18.56 52.77
CA ALA A 785 -8.01 18.26 53.49
C ALA A 785 -7.76 17.92 54.97
N LYS A 786 -8.55 18.52 55.87
CA LYS A 786 -8.50 18.27 57.33
C LYS A 786 -9.91 18.02 57.85
N GLY A 787 -10.07 17.00 58.68
CA GLY A 787 -11.33 16.74 59.39
C GLY A 787 -11.60 17.81 60.45
N GLU A 788 -12.83 18.33 60.49
CA GLU A 788 -13.26 19.34 61.47
C GLU A 788 -13.63 18.74 62.84
N VAL A 789 -13.83 17.42 62.92
CA VAL A 789 -14.35 16.72 64.11
C VAL A 789 -13.34 15.70 64.63
N ASP A 790 -13.09 15.74 65.94
CA ASP A 790 -12.16 14.83 66.64
C ASP A 790 -12.79 13.45 66.87
N ALA A 791 -11.97 12.40 66.86
CA ALA A 791 -12.40 11.00 67.03
C ALA A 791 -13.13 10.79 68.38
N SER A 792 -12.73 11.51 69.42
CA SER A 792 -13.39 11.46 70.73
C SER A 792 -14.84 11.97 70.70
N ALA A 793 -15.17 12.92 69.83
CA ALA A 793 -16.53 13.42 69.69
C ALA A 793 -17.46 12.38 69.02
N TRP A 794 -16.92 11.60 68.07
CA TRP A 794 -17.64 10.49 67.46
C TRP A 794 -17.93 9.37 68.46
N GLU A 795 -16.97 9.00 69.31
CA GLU A 795 -17.16 7.96 70.33
C GLU A 795 -18.30 8.30 71.31
N VAL A 796 -18.38 9.56 71.75
CA VAL A 796 -19.46 10.03 72.64
C VAL A 796 -20.82 9.93 71.96
N GLU A 797 -20.93 10.36 70.72
CA GLU A 797 -22.19 10.31 69.97
C GLU A 797 -22.59 8.86 69.66
N ALA A 798 -21.64 7.99 69.32
CA ALA A 798 -21.90 6.58 69.09
C ALA A 798 -22.40 5.86 70.35
N GLN A 799 -21.89 6.20 71.55
CA GLN A 799 -22.41 5.70 72.83
C GLN A 799 -23.84 6.19 73.11
N ARG A 800 -24.15 7.45 72.77
CA ARG A 800 -25.51 7.99 72.86
C ARG A 800 -26.47 7.23 71.94
N LEU A 801 -26.05 6.96 70.70
CA LEU A 801 -26.82 6.18 69.73
C LEU A 801 -27.01 4.73 70.18
N ALA A 802 -26.00 4.11 70.79
CA ALA A 802 -26.10 2.76 71.32
C ALA A 802 -27.16 2.67 72.43
N SER A 803 -27.12 3.62 73.37
CA SER A 803 -28.10 3.70 74.46
C SER A 803 -29.53 3.91 73.94
N LEU A 804 -29.69 4.73 72.89
CA LEU A 804 -31.00 4.96 72.27
C LEU A 804 -31.51 3.71 71.56
N ARG A 805 -30.64 3.02 70.81
CA ARG A 805 -30.97 1.76 70.12
C ARG A 805 -31.42 0.69 71.12
N ASP A 806 -30.69 0.51 72.22
CA ASP A 806 -31.00 -0.45 73.27
C ASP A 806 -32.31 -0.13 74.01
N SER A 807 -32.80 1.12 73.95
CA SER A 807 -34.11 1.50 74.50
C SER A 807 -35.28 1.28 73.54
N LEU A 808 -35.01 1.20 72.23
CA LEU A 808 -36.00 1.03 71.17
C LEU A 808 -36.21 -0.45 70.80
N ASN A 809 -35.15 -1.25 70.92
CA ASN A 809 -35.15 -2.72 70.77
C ASN A 809 -35.60 -3.39 72.08
#